data_AF-A0A961FHA8-F1
#
_entry.id   AF-A0A961FHA8-F1
#
_cell.length_a   1.000
_cell.length_b   1.000
_cell.length_c   1.000
_cell.angle_alpha   90.00
_cell.angle_beta   90.00
_cell.angle_gamma   90.00
#
_symmetry.space_group_name_H-M   'P 1'
#
loop_
_entity.id
_entity.type
_entity.pdbx_description
1 polymer ?
#
loop_
_entity_poly.entity_id
_entity_poly.type
_entity_poly.pdbx_seq_one_letter_code
_entity_poly.pdbx_strand_id
1 'polypeptide(L)'
;MVNDFQILSASTDSALLGWTYRNTGDYDRNSQVNISDLTMIGLHFGKSDASPDWSVAVQADGDGNGLITIADVTPIGANFGNVLSEYVVQKSTSGGSFTEAGVIAQSGGTSEQETGRLIFSLEVNGLKDGDALRVVARDQADGSLSQPSNEVVFTSALRPQNLQASQGELAGAISLSWDPLDEATAYRIERRHLSQSVFEFLAETSIGTSYLDEDVQPGQTRTYRVAAVINEGLSAFSDSASGFSMPLPGKPLNPVASLGTVESAIEINWEAVSNATSYRIYRDGNATPIAEIPVNSYTDATDPLPNDHNYVVSAVNPAGEGEASIQATGRSGIIPAAPTGLSASDAADTLVVSVSWTKADYADGYMIYRDEESNLIATLGDVDSYEDESLQDFNEHQYWVSAFTGLGESMKTGPETGSLKLLPPGVPVGVIASHGTQRDSVRVSWELDPAAEQYFVYRDGNSVEIATVGKVDHYDDNAVPDLSGHQYTVRAGNSAGTSLHSTPATGFADNRSDWWRFGLDNRANSRATVAGPAGSSLAWSYPTGSWIRCNPVMAADGTVYFGNYAGKFIAVNPDGSEKWTYSAGADIYTAAALAPDGSLYFGSHDFKLHALDSSGNQKWTFNTGGIVRSSPAIGDDGRIYFGSNDKKLYCLDPDGNLIWSFTCGEEVRSSPAIAADGTIYVGSGKDNQLNALNPDGTLKWKYNAGGWVRSSPAIAPDGTVYVGSSDGTLHAVSPEGVMKWTYSTADYIENCSPAIGADGRVYIGSGDDKLHCIDPLTGNAIWTYATGGDIDSSPAIDSSGTLYVGSDDFKLHAVNPNGTGKWTYTTGALVDSAPLVGEDGKVYFGSSDGSLYCIGSN
;
A
#
# COMPACT_ATOMS: atom_id res chain seq x y z
N MET A 1 48.24 -13.90 38.86
CA MET A 1 47.34 -13.69 37.70
C MET A 1 47.35 -14.97 36.87
N VAL A 2 46.17 -15.50 36.49
CA VAL A 2 46.05 -16.68 35.62
C VAL A 2 46.11 -16.20 34.18
N ASN A 3 47.11 -16.62 33.41
CA ASN A 3 47.44 -16.05 32.11
C ASN A 3 47.45 -17.04 30.94
N ASP A 4 46.96 -18.27 31.09
CA ASP A 4 46.54 -19.09 29.94
C ASP A 4 45.76 -20.33 30.41
N PHE A 5 44.64 -20.60 29.76
CA PHE A 5 43.86 -21.83 29.88
C PHE A 5 44.13 -22.69 28.65
N GLN A 6 44.42 -23.97 28.83
CA GLN A 6 44.58 -24.92 27.72
C GLN A 6 43.73 -26.18 27.95
N ILE A 7 43.05 -26.62 26.89
CA ILE A 7 42.30 -27.87 26.86
C ILE A 7 43.28 -28.97 26.44
N LEU A 8 43.53 -29.93 27.34
CA LEU A 8 44.50 -31.01 27.10
C LEU A 8 43.85 -32.22 26.40
N SER A 9 42.53 -32.39 26.54
CA SER A 9 41.70 -33.29 25.71
C SER A 9 40.20 -33.00 25.89
N ALA A 10 39.36 -33.32 24.89
CA ALA A 10 37.90 -33.14 24.95
C ALA A 10 37.13 -34.32 24.32
N SER A 11 35.95 -34.62 24.89
CA SER A 11 34.88 -35.44 24.31
C SER A 11 33.55 -34.66 24.35
N THR A 12 32.44 -35.25 23.90
CA THR A 12 31.16 -34.56 23.77
C THR A 12 30.57 -34.07 25.09
N ASP A 13 30.90 -34.70 26.24
CA ASP A 13 30.31 -34.32 27.53
C ASP A 13 31.36 -34.03 28.64
N SER A 14 32.65 -33.95 28.32
CA SER A 14 33.67 -33.53 29.29
C SER A 14 34.95 -32.96 28.63
N ALA A 15 35.63 -32.06 29.34
CA ALA A 15 36.93 -31.52 28.95
C ALA A 15 37.92 -31.59 30.12
N LEU A 16 39.16 -31.99 29.83
CA LEU A 16 40.26 -31.96 30.79
C LEU A 16 41.00 -30.61 30.65
N LEU A 17 40.90 -29.78 31.69
CA LEU A 17 41.54 -28.46 31.74
C LEU A 17 42.83 -28.53 32.55
N GLY A 18 43.93 -28.11 31.94
CA GLY A 18 45.20 -27.91 32.63
C GLY A 18 45.41 -26.43 32.95
N TRP A 19 45.82 -26.11 34.18
CA TRP A 19 46.36 -24.80 34.53
C TRP A 19 47.66 -24.96 35.32
N THR A 20 48.57 -24.01 35.15
CA THR A 20 49.75 -23.88 36.02
C THR A 20 49.50 -22.76 37.01
N TYR A 21 49.58 -23.08 38.30
CA TYR A 21 49.59 -22.07 39.36
C TYR A 21 51.02 -21.62 39.61
N ARG A 22 51.30 -20.35 39.35
CA ARG A 22 52.56 -19.68 39.72
C ARG A 22 52.23 -18.66 40.80
N ASN A 23 52.73 -18.88 42.01
CA ASN A 23 52.66 -17.87 43.07
C ASN A 23 53.51 -16.67 42.65
N THR A 24 52.87 -15.58 42.24
CA THR A 24 53.53 -14.32 41.82
C THR A 24 53.10 -13.22 42.77
N GLY A 25 53.94 -12.95 43.78
CA GLY A 25 53.72 -11.91 44.78
C GLY A 25 54.77 -11.99 45.88
N ASP A 26 55.90 -11.32 45.62
CA ASP A 26 57.13 -11.29 46.41
C ASP A 26 56.92 -10.91 47.88
N TYR A 27 57.53 -11.68 48.79
CA TYR A 27 58.17 -11.08 49.95
C TYR A 27 59.66 -11.36 49.89
N ASP A 28 60.36 -10.24 49.72
CA ASP A 28 61.79 -10.10 49.55
C ASP A 28 62.53 -10.41 50.86
N ARG A 29 63.82 -10.61 50.68
CA ARG A 29 64.84 -11.06 51.62
C ARG A 29 64.78 -10.41 53.01
N ASN A 30 65.04 -11.29 53.99
CA ASN A 30 65.48 -11.05 55.36
C ASN A 30 64.39 -11.01 56.45
N SER A 31 64.50 -12.03 57.31
CA SER A 31 64.07 -12.08 58.72
C SER A 31 62.71 -12.70 59.03
N GLN A 32 62.75 -14.03 59.18
CA GLN A 32 62.00 -14.89 60.11
C GLN A 32 60.49 -14.68 60.31
N VAL A 33 59.72 -15.71 59.91
CA VAL A 33 58.77 -16.34 60.85
C VAL A 33 59.03 -17.83 60.88
N ASN A 34 59.37 -18.27 62.07
CA ASN A 34 59.64 -19.62 62.50
C ASN A 34 58.33 -20.22 63.01
N ILE A 35 57.97 -21.43 62.60
CA ILE A 35 57.24 -22.35 63.47
C ILE A 35 58.01 -23.68 63.44
N SER A 36 59.18 -23.64 64.06
CA SER A 36 59.60 -24.68 64.98
C SER A 36 58.58 -24.74 66.13
N ASP A 37 57.56 -25.59 65.96
CA ASP A 37 56.79 -26.28 66.99
C ASP A 37 56.13 -27.43 66.19
N LEU A 38 56.78 -28.57 66.00
CA LEU A 38 57.16 -29.49 67.06
C LEU A 38 58.53 -30.15 66.78
N THR A 39 59.53 -29.74 67.56
CA THR A 39 60.75 -30.48 67.89
C THR A 39 60.44 -31.94 68.28
N MET A 40 61.07 -32.93 67.62
CA MET A 40 62.30 -33.64 68.03
C MET A 40 62.20 -34.61 69.22
N ILE A 41 62.56 -35.86 68.91
CA ILE A 41 63.22 -36.89 69.74
C ILE A 41 62.37 -37.73 70.70
N GLY A 42 62.38 -39.04 70.42
CA GLY A 42 62.40 -40.11 71.42
C GLY A 42 63.37 -41.21 70.98
N LEU A 43 64.53 -41.30 71.63
CA LEU A 43 65.42 -42.47 71.55
C LEU A 43 64.64 -43.71 72.01
N HIS A 44 64.73 -44.84 71.31
CA HIS A 44 64.25 -46.12 71.84
C HIS A 44 65.25 -47.25 71.58
N PHE A 45 66.14 -47.44 72.56
CA PHE A 45 66.26 -48.75 73.21
C PHE A 45 66.14 -48.50 74.72
N GLY A 46 65.09 -49.06 75.33
CA GLY A 46 64.94 -49.13 76.79
C GLY A 46 63.97 -48.13 77.45
N LYS A 47 62.69 -48.52 77.51
CA LYS A 47 61.63 -48.13 78.48
C LYS A 47 61.40 -46.63 78.78
N SER A 48 60.42 -46.01 78.10
CA SER A 48 59.29 -45.28 78.72
C SER A 48 58.36 -44.64 77.67
N ASP A 49 57.04 -44.79 77.87
CA ASP A 49 55.89 -43.98 77.45
C ASP A 49 56.02 -43.01 76.25
N ALA A 50 55.56 -43.49 75.08
CA ALA A 50 54.85 -42.81 73.98
C ALA A 50 55.09 -43.63 72.70
N SER A 51 54.02 -44.16 72.07
CA SER A 51 54.12 -44.95 70.83
C SER A 51 54.89 -44.18 69.76
N PRO A 52 55.85 -44.82 69.05
CA PRO A 52 56.42 -44.21 67.87
C PRO A 52 55.36 -44.21 66.75
N ASP A 53 55.12 -43.06 66.12
CA ASP A 53 54.22 -42.92 64.96
C ASP A 53 54.81 -43.66 63.75
N TRP A 54 54.61 -44.98 63.70
CA TRP A 54 54.84 -45.80 62.52
C TRP A 54 53.49 -45.91 61.81
N SER A 55 53.34 -45.28 60.65
CA SER A 55 52.17 -45.49 59.80
C SER A 55 52.47 -46.62 58.82
N VAL A 56 51.95 -47.82 59.09
CA VAL A 56 51.86 -48.89 58.09
C VAL A 56 50.55 -48.68 57.34
N ALA A 57 50.61 -48.35 56.06
CA ALA A 57 49.44 -48.41 55.18
C ALA A 57 49.39 -49.79 54.52
N VAL A 58 48.20 -50.38 54.41
CA VAL A 58 47.99 -51.58 53.59
C VAL A 58 47.13 -51.14 52.41
N GLN A 59 47.64 -51.31 51.20
CA GLN A 59 46.88 -51.11 49.97
C GLN A 59 46.79 -52.47 49.29
N ALA A 60 45.58 -53.05 49.27
CA ALA A 60 45.31 -54.27 48.55
C ALA A 60 45.10 -53.93 47.07
N ASP A 61 45.98 -54.43 46.20
CA ASP A 61 45.68 -54.46 44.77
C ASP A 61 44.51 -55.42 44.55
N GLY A 62 43.56 -55.00 43.71
CA GLY A 62 42.25 -55.63 43.51
C GLY A 62 42.28 -57.01 42.85
N ASP A 63 43.41 -57.70 42.83
CA ASP A 63 43.63 -59.02 42.24
C ASP A 63 43.65 -60.15 43.29
N GLY A 64 43.41 -59.85 44.57
CA GLY A 64 43.23 -60.84 45.63
C GLY A 64 44.51 -61.51 46.14
N ASN A 65 45.70 -61.05 45.72
CA ASN A 65 46.98 -61.66 46.10
C ASN A 65 47.67 -61.01 47.32
N GLY A 66 47.07 -60.02 47.97
CA GLY A 66 47.55 -59.53 49.27
C GLY A 66 48.97 -58.95 49.26
N LEU A 67 49.33 -58.20 48.22
CA LEU A 67 50.59 -57.43 48.19
C LEU A 67 50.55 -56.33 49.28
N ILE A 68 51.52 -56.31 50.20
CA ILE A 68 51.62 -55.26 51.22
C ILE A 68 52.70 -54.27 50.81
N THR A 69 52.32 -53.01 50.63
CA THR A 69 53.27 -51.90 50.44
C THR A 69 53.45 -51.16 51.76
N ILE A 70 54.64 -51.23 52.35
CA ILE A 70 55.02 -50.54 53.58
C ILE A 70 55.72 -49.23 53.20
N ALA A 71 55.00 -48.12 53.30
CA ALA A 71 55.52 -46.77 53.08
C ALA A 71 55.87 -46.06 54.41
N ASP A 72 56.58 -44.93 54.32
CA ASP A 72 56.86 -44.02 55.45
C ASP A 72 57.74 -44.56 56.58
N VAL A 73 58.69 -45.44 56.23
CA VAL A 73 59.69 -45.89 57.21
C VAL A 73 60.75 -44.79 57.37
N THR A 74 60.72 -44.12 58.53
CA THR A 74 61.73 -43.10 58.85
C THR A 74 63.05 -43.80 59.22
N PRO A 75 64.20 -43.48 58.58
CA PRO A 75 65.48 -44.06 58.96
C PRO A 75 65.79 -43.68 60.41
N ILE A 76 66.17 -44.67 61.22
CA ILE A 76 66.67 -44.41 62.57
C ILE A 76 67.93 -43.53 62.43
N GLY A 77 67.89 -42.33 63.00
CA GLY A 77 68.88 -41.28 62.79
C GLY A 77 70.32 -41.69 63.10
N ALA A 78 71.27 -41.05 62.42
CA ALA A 78 72.71 -41.23 62.54
C ALA A 78 73.21 -40.93 63.98
N ASN A 79 73.17 -41.95 64.84
CA ASN A 79 74.04 -42.21 66.00
C ASN A 79 73.52 -43.47 66.70
N PHE A 80 73.75 -44.63 66.10
CA PHE A 80 73.51 -45.92 66.75
C PHE A 80 74.80 -46.72 66.86
N GLY A 81 75.07 -47.19 68.08
CA GLY A 81 76.20 -48.05 68.42
C GLY A 81 75.99 -49.54 68.12
N ASN A 82 74.85 -49.93 67.53
CA ASN A 82 74.59 -51.26 66.96
C ASN A 82 73.86 -51.10 65.62
N VAL A 83 74.21 -51.93 64.63
CA VAL A 83 73.71 -51.82 63.24
C VAL A 83 72.36 -52.54 63.12
N LEU A 84 71.42 -51.97 62.37
CA LEU A 84 70.12 -52.59 62.05
C LEU A 84 70.31 -53.60 60.92
N SER A 85 69.77 -54.83 61.03
CA SER A 85 69.89 -55.82 59.94
C SER A 85 68.68 -55.84 59.00
N GLU A 86 67.46 -55.86 59.52
CA GLU A 86 66.24 -56.09 58.73
C GLU A 86 64.94 -55.64 59.45
N TYR A 87 63.88 -55.42 58.66
CA TYR A 87 62.51 -55.23 59.15
C TYR A 87 61.73 -56.54 59.03
N VAL A 88 61.02 -56.92 60.09
CA VAL A 88 60.24 -58.15 60.17
C VAL A 88 58.75 -57.81 60.17
N VAL A 89 58.02 -58.36 59.21
CA VAL A 89 56.55 -58.29 59.17
C VAL A 89 55.99 -59.44 59.98
N GLN A 90 55.14 -59.14 60.95
CA GLN A 90 54.48 -60.12 61.79
C GLN A 90 52.98 -60.18 61.47
N LYS A 91 52.46 -61.40 61.42
CA LYS A 91 51.04 -61.71 61.20
C LYS A 91 50.43 -62.36 62.43
N SER A 92 49.22 -61.96 62.79
CA SER A 92 48.35 -62.67 63.72
C SER A 92 47.14 -63.23 62.98
N THR A 93 46.82 -64.50 63.24
CA THR A 93 45.53 -65.08 62.85
C THR A 93 44.52 -64.83 63.96
N SER A 94 43.49 -64.03 63.65
CA SER A 94 42.26 -63.90 64.45
C SER A 94 42.46 -63.63 65.96
N GLY A 95 43.34 -62.68 66.30
CA GLY A 95 43.58 -62.25 67.70
C GLY A 95 44.56 -63.12 68.50
N GLY A 96 45.27 -64.05 67.84
CA GLY A 96 46.32 -64.87 68.44
C GLY A 96 47.68 -64.17 68.57
N SER A 97 48.70 -64.92 68.99
CA SER A 97 50.09 -64.43 69.06
C SER A 97 50.65 -64.14 67.67
N PHE A 98 51.31 -62.99 67.51
CA PHE A 98 51.98 -62.62 66.28
C PHE A 98 53.16 -63.54 65.98
N THR A 99 53.25 -64.00 64.73
CA THR A 99 54.35 -64.81 64.20
C THR A 99 54.96 -64.14 62.98
N GLU A 100 56.20 -64.46 62.66
CA GLU A 100 56.93 -63.88 61.53
C GLU A 100 56.35 -64.34 60.19
N ALA A 101 55.93 -63.39 59.35
CA ALA A 101 55.33 -63.62 58.05
C ALA A 101 56.29 -63.31 56.89
N GLY A 102 57.33 -62.51 57.13
CA GLY A 102 58.39 -62.25 56.17
C GLY A 102 59.35 -61.15 56.63
N VAL A 103 60.44 -60.97 55.88
CA VAL A 103 61.56 -60.11 56.28
C VAL A 103 62.05 -59.28 55.11
N ILE A 104 62.42 -58.02 55.40
CA ILE A 104 62.85 -57.02 54.42
C ILE A 104 64.24 -56.52 54.83
N ALA A 105 65.24 -56.78 53.98
CA ALA A 105 66.59 -56.28 54.18
C ALA A 105 66.66 -54.75 54.02
N GLN A 106 67.52 -54.09 54.81
CA GLN A 106 67.64 -52.63 54.82
C GLN A 106 67.97 -52.01 53.43
N SER A 107 68.63 -52.77 52.55
CA SER A 107 69.02 -52.33 51.20
C SER A 107 67.94 -52.48 50.13
N GLY A 108 66.74 -52.97 50.47
CA GLY A 108 65.68 -53.30 49.49
C GLY A 108 64.69 -52.18 49.15
N GLY A 109 64.86 -50.97 49.71
CA GLY A 109 63.90 -49.87 49.54
C GLY A 109 64.22 -48.93 48.38
N THR A 110 63.19 -48.36 47.76
CA THR A 110 63.31 -47.21 46.85
C THR A 110 63.03 -45.92 47.63
N SER A 111 63.85 -44.88 47.44
CA SER A 111 63.63 -43.58 48.10
C SER A 111 62.86 -42.63 47.19
N GLU A 112 61.80 -42.00 47.68
CA GLU A 112 61.20 -40.85 46.99
C GLU A 112 62.08 -39.60 47.20
N GLN A 113 62.63 -39.07 46.10
CA GLN A 113 63.69 -38.05 46.16
C GLN A 113 63.24 -36.66 46.67
N GLU A 114 61.94 -36.38 46.81
CA GLU A 114 61.48 -35.05 47.27
C GLU A 114 61.18 -34.95 48.78
N THR A 115 61.09 -36.06 49.52
CA THR A 115 60.72 -36.05 50.97
C THR A 115 61.66 -36.83 51.88
N GLY A 116 62.60 -37.62 51.33
CA GLY A 116 63.53 -38.43 52.13
C GLY A 116 62.90 -39.69 52.74
N ARG A 117 61.74 -40.13 52.23
CA ARG A 117 60.99 -41.32 52.69
C ARG A 117 61.48 -42.59 51.97
N LEU A 118 61.55 -43.69 52.72
CA LEU A 118 61.83 -45.03 52.18
C LEU A 118 60.52 -45.83 52.07
N ILE A 119 60.30 -46.43 50.90
CA ILE A 119 59.15 -47.29 50.62
C ILE A 119 59.68 -48.71 50.36
N PHE A 120 59.03 -49.70 50.98
CA PHE A 120 59.29 -51.12 50.80
C PHE A 120 58.00 -51.84 50.43
N SER A 121 58.09 -52.89 49.61
CA SER A 121 56.94 -53.76 49.32
C SER A 121 57.30 -55.19 49.66
N LEU A 122 56.39 -55.89 50.33
CA LEU A 122 56.50 -57.31 50.65
C LEU A 122 55.16 -57.98 50.38
N GLU A 123 55.19 -59.04 49.58
CA GLU A 123 54.02 -59.89 49.36
C GLU A 123 53.82 -60.82 50.57
N VAL A 124 52.65 -60.77 51.21
CA VAL A 124 52.30 -61.65 52.33
C VAL A 124 51.10 -62.49 51.94
N ASN A 125 51.39 -63.71 51.53
CA ASN A 125 50.40 -64.64 51.03
C ASN A 125 49.53 -65.26 52.14
N GLY A 126 48.28 -65.61 51.80
CA GLY A 126 47.36 -66.37 52.65
C GLY A 126 46.74 -65.59 53.82
N LEU A 127 46.54 -64.28 53.68
CA LEU A 127 45.78 -63.44 54.63
C LEU A 127 44.27 -63.72 54.54
N LYS A 128 43.60 -63.75 55.69
CA LYS A 128 42.14 -63.89 55.81
C LYS A 128 41.53 -62.62 56.41
N ASP A 129 40.25 -62.38 56.12
CA ASP A 129 39.49 -61.28 56.71
C ASP A 129 39.59 -61.31 58.25
N GLY A 130 40.04 -60.21 58.86
CA GLY A 130 40.28 -60.11 60.30
C GLY A 130 41.70 -60.52 60.77
N ASP A 131 42.59 -60.96 59.88
CA ASP A 131 44.02 -61.11 60.20
C ASP A 131 44.66 -59.73 60.43
N ALA A 132 45.50 -59.61 61.47
CA ALA A 132 46.19 -58.37 61.80
C ALA A 132 47.67 -58.44 61.44
N LEU A 133 48.19 -57.35 60.89
CA LEU A 133 49.58 -57.20 60.48
C LEU A 133 50.23 -56.03 61.21
N ARG A 134 51.51 -56.22 61.54
CA ARG A 134 52.35 -55.17 62.12
C ARG A 134 53.81 -55.39 61.75
N VAL A 135 54.64 -54.37 61.94
CA VAL A 135 56.07 -54.40 61.59
C VAL A 135 56.91 -54.13 62.82
N VAL A 136 58.03 -54.86 62.97
CA VAL A 136 59.07 -54.65 63.98
C VAL A 136 60.45 -54.60 63.31
N ALA A 137 61.43 -53.95 63.94
CA ALA A 137 62.81 -53.95 63.48
C ALA A 137 63.69 -54.87 64.35
N ARG A 138 64.70 -55.53 63.74
CA ARG A 138 65.57 -56.52 64.42
C ARG A 138 67.02 -56.02 64.54
N ASP A 139 67.59 -56.09 65.75
CA ASP A 139 68.99 -55.69 66.04
C ASP A 139 70.00 -56.73 65.51
N GLN A 140 71.07 -56.28 64.84
CA GLN A 140 72.06 -57.18 64.21
C GLN A 140 73.00 -57.86 65.21
N ALA A 141 73.20 -57.30 66.40
CA ALA A 141 74.18 -57.81 67.36
C ALA A 141 73.61 -58.90 68.28
N ASP A 142 72.34 -58.78 68.70
CA ASP A 142 71.72 -59.74 69.63
C ASP A 142 70.36 -60.31 69.20
N GLY A 143 69.81 -59.85 68.05
CA GLY A 143 68.55 -60.35 67.51
C GLY A 143 67.28 -59.88 68.22
N SER A 144 67.40 -58.94 69.16
CA SER A 144 66.23 -58.37 69.85
C SER A 144 65.33 -57.55 68.90
N LEU A 145 64.03 -57.53 69.20
CA LEU A 145 63.00 -56.86 68.39
C LEU A 145 62.59 -55.52 69.00
N SER A 146 62.32 -54.52 68.15
CA SER A 146 61.76 -53.23 68.54
C SER A 146 60.31 -53.35 69.05
N GLN A 147 59.77 -52.25 69.59
CA GLN A 147 58.32 -52.11 69.73
C GLN A 147 57.65 -52.23 68.35
N PRO A 148 56.45 -52.84 68.27
CA PRO A 148 55.72 -52.98 67.00
C PRO A 148 55.08 -51.67 66.55
N SER A 149 54.84 -51.57 65.24
CA SER A 149 53.97 -50.55 64.65
C SER A 149 52.52 -50.68 65.13
N ASN A 150 51.68 -49.71 64.76
CA ASN A 150 50.23 -49.88 64.79
C ASN A 150 49.81 -51.13 63.98
N GLU A 151 48.75 -51.79 64.44
CA GLU A 151 48.18 -52.97 63.78
C GLU A 151 47.24 -52.53 62.66
N VAL A 152 47.36 -53.19 61.51
CA VAL A 152 46.42 -53.02 60.39
C VAL A 152 45.68 -54.33 60.19
N VAL A 153 44.35 -54.27 60.25
CA VAL A 153 43.48 -55.43 60.03
C VAL A 153 43.18 -55.53 58.54
N PHE A 154 43.45 -56.70 57.97
CA PHE A 154 43.09 -56.99 56.59
C PHE A 154 41.58 -57.19 56.47
N THR A 155 40.93 -56.42 55.59
CA THR A 155 39.52 -56.62 55.22
C THR A 155 39.35 -56.78 53.72
N SER A 156 38.76 -57.88 53.26
CA SER A 156 38.54 -58.13 51.82
C SER A 156 37.17 -57.63 51.38
N ALA A 157 37.10 -56.50 50.67
CA ALA A 157 35.84 -56.00 50.11
C ALA A 157 35.54 -56.63 48.73
N LEU A 158 35.22 -57.93 48.69
CA LEU A 158 34.67 -58.57 47.50
C LEU A 158 33.29 -57.93 47.19
N ARG A 159 33.13 -57.27 46.04
CA ARG A 159 31.84 -56.78 45.52
C ARG A 159 31.81 -56.75 43.99
N PRO A 160 30.65 -56.94 43.34
CA PRO A 160 30.51 -56.73 41.90
C PRO A 160 30.87 -55.28 41.50
N GLN A 161 31.53 -55.11 40.35
CA GLN A 161 31.92 -53.80 39.81
C GLN A 161 31.28 -53.55 38.43
N ASN A 162 31.37 -52.31 37.95
CA ASN A 162 30.91 -51.88 36.63
C ASN A 162 29.44 -52.19 36.34
N LEU A 163 28.57 -52.05 37.34
CA LEU A 163 27.12 -52.16 37.14
C LEU A 163 26.64 -51.07 36.17
N GLN A 164 26.02 -51.49 35.07
CA GLN A 164 25.40 -50.63 34.06
C GLN A 164 23.91 -50.94 33.96
N ALA A 165 23.10 -49.93 33.65
CA ALA A 165 21.67 -50.06 33.38
C ALA A 165 21.32 -49.34 32.06
N SER A 166 20.44 -49.94 31.25
CA SER A 166 20.01 -49.40 29.95
C SER A 166 19.26 -48.06 30.08
N GLN A 167 19.39 -47.17 29.08
CA GLN A 167 18.89 -45.79 29.06
C GLN A 167 17.80 -45.60 28.00
N GLY A 168 16.65 -46.27 28.18
CA GLY A 168 15.45 -46.04 27.37
C GLY A 168 15.41 -46.76 26.02
N GLU A 169 16.29 -47.73 25.76
CA GLU A 169 16.33 -48.49 24.50
C GLU A 169 15.31 -49.64 24.47
N LEU A 170 14.84 -50.11 25.62
CA LEU A 170 13.95 -51.26 25.75
C LEU A 170 12.56 -50.83 26.23
N ALA A 171 11.53 -51.23 25.49
CA ALA A 171 10.14 -51.05 25.90
C ALA A 171 9.79 -52.02 27.03
N GLY A 172 9.27 -51.48 28.14
CA GLY A 172 8.80 -52.29 29.25
C GLY A 172 9.88 -52.92 30.13
N ALA A 173 11.17 -52.61 29.91
CA ALA A 173 12.26 -53.29 30.60
C ALA A 173 13.51 -52.43 30.78
N ILE A 174 14.36 -52.82 31.74
CA ILE A 174 15.71 -52.28 31.92
C ILE A 174 16.70 -53.44 31.96
N SER A 175 17.69 -53.41 31.08
CA SER A 175 18.78 -54.39 31.07
C SER A 175 19.91 -53.93 31.97
N LEU A 176 20.42 -54.85 32.79
CA LEU A 176 21.55 -54.67 33.70
C LEU A 176 22.71 -55.56 33.28
N SER A 177 23.94 -55.07 33.46
CA SER A 177 25.16 -55.87 33.32
C SER A 177 26.22 -55.44 34.34
N TRP A 178 27.08 -56.36 34.76
CA TRP A 178 28.17 -56.11 35.71
C TRP A 178 29.35 -57.05 35.44
N ASP A 179 30.47 -56.84 36.12
CA ASP A 179 31.64 -57.72 36.00
C ASP A 179 31.49 -58.99 36.86
N PRO A 180 31.97 -60.16 36.40
CA PRO A 180 31.98 -61.37 37.21
C PRO A 180 32.89 -61.21 38.45
N LEU A 181 32.44 -61.76 39.57
CA LEU A 181 33.18 -61.86 40.82
C LEU A 181 33.56 -63.32 41.08
N ASP A 182 34.83 -63.54 41.39
CA ASP A 182 35.33 -64.86 41.77
C ASP A 182 34.61 -65.39 43.02
N GLU A 183 34.40 -66.70 43.07
CA GLU A 183 33.63 -67.42 44.11
C GLU A 183 32.11 -67.14 44.15
N ALA A 184 31.57 -66.28 43.28
CA ALA A 184 30.13 -66.07 43.16
C ALA A 184 29.42 -67.32 42.65
N THR A 185 28.40 -67.77 43.38
CA THR A 185 27.49 -68.86 42.96
C THR A 185 26.18 -68.34 42.37
N ALA A 186 25.85 -67.08 42.66
CA ALA A 186 24.67 -66.34 42.22
C ALA A 186 24.89 -64.83 42.43
N TYR A 187 23.99 -63.98 41.91
CA TYR A 187 23.97 -62.55 42.21
C TYR A 187 22.59 -62.12 42.70
N ARG A 188 22.56 -61.36 43.78
CA ARG A 188 21.37 -60.70 44.30
C ARG A 188 21.27 -59.29 43.74
N ILE A 189 20.16 -59.00 43.08
CA ILE A 189 19.82 -57.68 42.57
C ILE A 189 18.78 -57.05 43.49
N GLU A 190 19.03 -55.81 43.88
CA GLU A 190 18.05 -54.97 44.56
C GLU A 190 17.76 -53.72 43.73
N ARG A 191 16.50 -53.29 43.73
CA ARG A 191 16.06 -52.08 43.03
C ARG A 191 15.35 -51.11 43.96
N ARG A 192 15.33 -49.84 43.57
CA ARG A 192 14.48 -48.82 44.16
C ARG A 192 13.93 -47.88 43.10
N HIS A 193 12.79 -47.27 43.38
CA HIS A 193 12.38 -46.06 42.67
C HIS A 193 13.25 -44.86 43.08
N LEU A 194 13.39 -43.86 42.21
CA LEU A 194 14.12 -42.63 42.50
C LEU A 194 13.56 -41.89 43.74
N SER A 195 12.25 -42.02 44.00
CA SER A 195 11.55 -41.42 45.14
C SER A 195 11.67 -42.21 46.45
N GLN A 196 12.26 -43.41 46.43
CA GLN A 196 12.40 -44.27 47.61
C GLN A 196 13.82 -44.20 48.16
N SER A 197 13.95 -44.17 49.49
CA SER A 197 15.26 -44.20 50.16
C SER A 197 15.81 -45.63 50.36
N VAL A 198 14.97 -46.65 50.18
CA VAL A 198 15.29 -48.05 50.50
C VAL A 198 15.34 -48.89 49.24
N PHE A 199 16.33 -49.78 49.13
CA PHE A 199 16.41 -50.81 48.10
C PHE A 199 15.59 -52.04 48.50
N GLU A 200 14.77 -52.53 47.58
CA GLU A 200 13.96 -53.74 47.73
C GLU A 200 14.58 -54.89 46.94
N PHE A 201 14.44 -56.11 47.46
CA PHE A 201 14.86 -57.31 46.75
C PHE A 201 14.09 -57.45 45.44
N LEU A 202 14.82 -57.57 44.32
CA LEU A 202 14.24 -57.78 43.00
C LEU A 202 14.32 -59.24 42.59
N ALA A 203 15.54 -59.78 42.55
CA ALA A 203 15.80 -61.13 42.09
C ALA A 203 17.16 -61.65 42.59
N GLU A 204 17.33 -62.96 42.48
CA GLU A 204 18.63 -63.63 42.60
C GLU A 204 18.85 -64.45 41.32
N THR A 205 19.97 -64.22 40.63
CA THR A 205 20.32 -64.89 39.37
C THR A 205 21.29 -66.03 39.63
N SER A 206 21.47 -66.92 38.65
CA SER A 206 22.65 -67.79 38.59
C SER A 206 23.94 -66.96 38.36
N ILE A 207 25.08 -67.61 38.15
CA ILE A 207 26.40 -66.97 37.92
C ILE A 207 26.49 -66.02 36.71
N GLY A 208 25.40 -65.84 35.94
CA GLY A 208 25.35 -64.87 34.84
C GLY A 208 25.49 -63.43 35.35
N THR A 209 26.14 -62.59 34.55
CA THR A 209 26.49 -61.20 34.92
C THR A 209 25.59 -60.16 34.25
N SER A 210 24.36 -60.55 33.95
CA SER A 210 23.34 -59.70 33.35
C SER A 210 21.96 -60.06 33.87
N TYR A 211 21.08 -59.08 33.97
CA TYR A 211 19.69 -59.28 34.35
C TYR A 211 18.78 -58.35 33.55
N LEU A 212 17.59 -58.83 33.20
CA LEU A 212 16.56 -58.01 32.56
C LEU A 212 15.44 -57.79 33.57
N ASP A 213 15.29 -56.56 34.05
CA ASP A 213 14.13 -56.16 34.85
C ASP A 213 12.96 -55.92 33.89
N GLU A 214 12.15 -56.97 33.71
CA GLU A 214 10.91 -56.93 32.94
C GLU A 214 9.80 -56.23 33.77
N ASP A 215 8.77 -55.70 33.11
CA ASP A 215 7.62 -54.99 33.72
C ASP A 215 7.91 -53.57 34.27
N VAL A 216 8.87 -52.86 33.67
CA VAL A 216 9.14 -51.45 33.98
C VAL A 216 8.27 -50.54 33.11
N GLN A 217 7.41 -49.74 33.75
CA GLN A 217 6.51 -48.82 33.05
C GLN A 217 7.28 -47.86 32.11
N PRO A 218 6.70 -47.45 30.96
CA PRO A 218 7.37 -46.55 30.01
C PRO A 218 7.92 -45.29 30.67
N GLY A 219 9.20 -44.97 30.41
CA GLY A 219 9.89 -43.81 30.97
C GLY A 219 10.22 -43.88 32.47
N GLN A 220 9.87 -44.99 33.16
CA GLN A 220 10.11 -45.11 34.58
C GLN A 220 11.60 -45.37 34.88
N THR A 221 12.19 -44.49 35.70
CA THR A 221 13.55 -44.64 36.20
C THR A 221 13.61 -45.56 37.42
N ARG A 222 14.57 -46.48 37.41
CA ARG A 222 14.91 -47.39 38.51
C ARG A 222 16.38 -47.30 38.83
N THR A 223 16.73 -47.49 40.10
CA THR A 223 18.12 -47.56 40.56
C THR A 223 18.40 -48.94 41.14
N TYR A 224 19.51 -49.53 40.75
CA TYR A 224 19.87 -50.92 41.05
C TYR A 224 21.20 -50.99 41.78
N ARG A 225 21.37 -52.05 42.56
CA ARG A 225 22.67 -52.47 43.12
C ARG A 225 22.72 -53.99 43.14
N VAL A 226 23.93 -54.55 43.01
CA VAL A 226 24.12 -56.01 42.91
C VAL A 226 25.13 -56.47 43.94
N ALA A 227 24.86 -57.59 44.61
CA ALA A 227 25.80 -58.28 45.49
C ALA A 227 25.97 -59.73 45.02
N ALA A 228 27.16 -60.29 45.16
CA ALA A 228 27.39 -61.70 44.87
C ALA A 228 26.96 -62.57 46.05
N VAL A 229 26.41 -63.75 45.76
CA VAL A 229 26.14 -64.80 46.73
C VAL A 229 27.33 -65.76 46.73
N ILE A 230 28.07 -65.79 47.83
CA ILE A 230 29.22 -66.66 48.05
C ILE A 230 28.90 -67.67 49.17
N ASN A 231 29.74 -68.69 49.35
CA ASN A 231 29.50 -69.76 50.34
C ASN A 231 29.30 -69.24 51.79
N GLU A 232 29.88 -68.08 52.11
CA GLU A 232 29.83 -67.43 53.43
C GLU A 232 28.68 -66.41 53.59
N GLY A 233 27.87 -66.18 52.54
CA GLY A 233 26.76 -65.23 52.56
C GLY A 233 26.78 -64.24 51.40
N LEU A 234 26.25 -63.03 51.61
CA LEU A 234 26.25 -61.96 50.62
C LEU A 234 27.53 -61.12 50.71
N SER A 235 28.12 -60.82 49.55
CA SER A 235 29.17 -59.84 49.39
C SER A 235 28.68 -58.42 49.72
N ALA A 236 29.58 -57.43 49.74
CA ALA A 236 29.15 -56.03 49.72
C ALA A 236 28.43 -55.73 48.38
N PHE A 237 27.48 -54.79 48.40
CA PHE A 237 26.81 -54.34 47.18
C PHE A 237 27.73 -53.48 46.32
N SER A 238 27.55 -53.56 45.01
CA SER A 238 28.13 -52.66 44.01
C SER A 238 27.73 -51.20 44.27
N ASP A 239 28.44 -50.27 43.62
CA ASP A 239 27.90 -48.94 43.41
C ASP A 239 26.58 -49.02 42.63
N SER A 240 25.68 -48.05 42.85
CA SER A 240 24.36 -48.09 42.26
C SER A 240 24.33 -47.53 40.85
N ALA A 241 23.59 -48.17 39.94
CA ALA A 241 23.34 -47.66 38.59
C ALA A 241 21.86 -47.37 38.39
N SER A 242 21.55 -46.31 37.65
CA SER A 242 20.17 -45.94 37.30
C SER A 242 19.93 -46.11 35.81
N GLY A 243 18.79 -46.66 35.46
CA GLY A 243 18.32 -46.81 34.08
C GLY A 243 16.83 -46.50 33.98
N PHE A 244 16.32 -46.36 32.76
CA PHE A 244 14.89 -46.14 32.50
C PHE A 244 14.41 -46.97 31.30
N SER A 245 13.15 -47.37 31.34
CA SER A 245 12.46 -48.04 30.22
C SER A 245 12.09 -47.00 29.15
N MET A 246 12.01 -47.42 27.88
CA MET A 246 11.69 -46.53 26.75
C MET A 246 10.44 -45.68 27.06
N PRO A 247 10.53 -44.34 26.97
CA PRO A 247 9.37 -43.49 27.20
C PRO A 247 8.38 -43.59 26.03
N LEU A 248 7.10 -43.34 26.34
CA LEU A 248 6.10 -43.11 25.30
C LEU A 248 6.52 -41.91 24.44
N PRO A 249 6.10 -41.85 23.15
CA PRO A 249 6.34 -40.70 22.32
C PRO A 249 5.72 -39.42 22.90
N GLY A 250 6.35 -38.28 22.63
CA GLY A 250 5.73 -36.98 22.89
C GLY A 250 4.50 -36.77 21.98
N LYS A 251 3.60 -35.87 22.38
CA LYS A 251 2.45 -35.53 21.53
C LYS A 251 2.90 -34.84 20.24
N PRO A 252 2.32 -35.21 19.07
CA PRO A 252 2.52 -34.45 17.84
C PRO A 252 2.07 -32.99 18.02
N LEU A 253 2.90 -32.06 17.54
CA LEU A 253 2.64 -30.61 17.61
C LEU A 253 2.18 -30.07 16.26
N ASN A 254 1.46 -28.94 16.32
CA ASN A 254 0.98 -28.20 15.17
C ASN A 254 0.23 -29.05 14.12
N PRO A 255 -0.79 -29.84 14.52
CA PRO A 255 -1.63 -30.51 13.55
C PRO A 255 -2.44 -29.48 12.76
N VAL A 256 -2.38 -29.56 11.43
CA VAL A 256 -3.13 -28.70 10.51
C VAL A 256 -3.87 -29.58 9.54
N ALA A 257 -5.19 -29.38 9.42
CA ALA A 257 -6.03 -30.05 8.45
C ALA A 257 -6.47 -29.06 7.35
N SER A 258 -6.59 -29.52 6.10
CA SER A 258 -7.07 -28.70 5.00
C SER A 258 -8.55 -28.34 5.18
N LEU A 259 -8.91 -27.07 4.92
CA LEU A 259 -10.30 -26.61 4.89
C LEU A 259 -10.72 -26.31 3.45
N GLY A 260 -11.51 -27.20 2.84
CA GLY A 260 -12.17 -26.99 1.55
C GLY A 260 -11.23 -26.83 0.35
N THR A 261 -9.95 -27.14 0.51
CA THR A 261 -8.86 -26.86 -0.44
C THR A 261 -8.30 -28.11 -1.13
N VAL A 262 -8.84 -29.28 -0.81
CA VAL A 262 -8.47 -30.56 -1.42
C VAL A 262 -9.75 -31.25 -1.88
N GLU A 263 -9.83 -31.57 -3.18
CA GLU A 263 -11.02 -32.21 -3.76
C GLU A 263 -11.25 -33.61 -3.16
N SER A 264 -12.45 -33.85 -2.63
CA SER A 264 -12.91 -35.12 -2.04
C SER A 264 -11.98 -35.72 -0.97
N ALA A 265 -11.17 -34.91 -0.31
CA ALA A 265 -10.29 -35.37 0.76
C ALA A 265 -9.92 -34.26 1.76
N ILE A 266 -9.39 -34.68 2.91
CA ILE A 266 -8.81 -33.80 3.92
C ILE A 266 -7.35 -34.20 4.15
N GLU A 267 -6.42 -33.29 3.88
CA GLU A 267 -5.01 -33.48 4.21
C GLU A 267 -4.72 -32.97 5.63
N ILE A 268 -4.14 -33.82 6.47
CA ILE A 268 -3.69 -33.47 7.81
C ILE A 268 -2.18 -33.66 7.91
N ASN A 269 -1.48 -32.64 8.39
CA ASN A 269 -0.03 -32.62 8.59
C ASN A 269 0.33 -32.20 10.01
N TRP A 270 1.45 -32.70 10.55
CA TRP A 270 1.94 -32.37 11.89
C TRP A 270 3.46 -32.43 11.98
N GLU A 271 4.04 -31.94 13.08
CA GLU A 271 5.48 -32.04 13.33
C GLU A 271 5.89 -33.47 13.72
N ALA A 272 6.99 -33.95 13.12
CA ALA A 272 7.50 -35.28 13.40
C ALA A 272 8.05 -35.41 14.85
N VAL A 273 7.72 -36.51 15.52
CA VAL A 273 8.14 -36.86 16.88
C VAL A 273 9.36 -37.78 16.82
N SER A 274 10.47 -37.39 17.47
CA SER A 274 11.79 -37.99 17.28
C SER A 274 11.93 -39.47 17.69
N ASN A 275 11.12 -39.95 18.63
CA ASN A 275 11.11 -41.35 19.09
C ASN A 275 9.87 -42.14 18.62
N ALA A 276 9.13 -41.63 17.63
CA ALA A 276 7.96 -42.29 17.07
C ALA A 276 8.33 -43.20 15.89
N THR A 277 7.69 -44.37 15.81
CA THR A 277 7.78 -45.28 14.66
C THR A 277 6.58 -45.17 13.72
N SER A 278 5.43 -44.72 14.24
CA SER A 278 4.19 -44.51 13.50
C SER A 278 3.31 -43.46 14.19
N TYR A 279 2.25 -43.04 13.52
CA TYR A 279 1.24 -42.13 14.02
C TYR A 279 -0.14 -42.73 13.81
N ARG A 280 -0.99 -42.69 14.84
CA ARG A 280 -2.40 -43.05 14.75
C ARG A 280 -3.25 -41.80 14.58
N ILE A 281 -4.11 -41.82 13.57
CA ILE A 281 -4.99 -40.71 13.22
C ILE A 281 -6.40 -41.10 13.67
N TYR A 282 -7.03 -40.25 14.46
CA TYR A 282 -8.39 -40.42 14.93
C TYR A 282 -9.26 -39.32 14.36
N ARG A 283 -10.52 -39.67 14.07
CA ARG A 283 -11.51 -38.76 13.52
C ARG A 283 -12.75 -38.70 14.40
N ASP A 284 -13.26 -37.50 14.63
CA ASP A 284 -14.51 -37.18 15.33
C ASP A 284 -14.66 -37.82 16.72
N GLY A 285 -13.56 -37.93 17.45
CA GLY A 285 -13.55 -38.50 18.80
C GLY A 285 -13.76 -40.02 18.86
N ASN A 286 -13.68 -40.73 17.72
CA ASN A 286 -13.74 -42.19 17.71
C ASN A 286 -12.50 -42.79 18.39
N ALA A 287 -12.72 -43.84 19.19
CA ALA A 287 -11.64 -44.54 19.91
C ALA A 287 -10.78 -45.47 19.02
N THR A 288 -11.22 -45.74 17.80
CA THR A 288 -10.46 -46.55 16.82
C THR A 288 -9.82 -45.60 15.81
N PRO A 289 -8.49 -45.72 15.56
CA PRO A 289 -7.85 -44.87 14.57
C PRO A 289 -8.32 -45.23 13.16
N ILE A 290 -8.48 -44.22 12.31
CA ILE A 290 -8.81 -44.40 10.89
C ILE A 290 -7.59 -44.83 10.06
N ALA A 291 -6.38 -44.55 10.56
CA ALA A 291 -5.12 -44.97 9.95
C ALA A 291 -3.99 -45.02 10.98
N GLU A 292 -2.99 -45.86 10.72
CA GLU A 292 -1.68 -45.84 11.39
C GLU A 292 -0.58 -45.83 10.33
N ILE A 293 0.26 -44.78 10.30
CA ILE A 293 1.23 -44.54 9.22
C ILE A 293 2.61 -44.13 9.75
N PRO A 294 3.72 -44.39 9.02
CA PRO A 294 5.08 -44.07 9.47
C PRO A 294 5.56 -42.64 9.12
N VAL A 295 4.68 -41.81 8.54
CA VAL A 295 5.01 -40.44 8.10
C VAL A 295 4.10 -39.42 8.79
N ASN A 296 4.48 -38.15 8.77
CA ASN A 296 3.82 -37.06 9.50
C ASN A 296 2.74 -36.31 8.70
N SER A 297 2.11 -37.00 7.75
CA SER A 297 1.08 -36.46 6.87
C SER A 297 0.10 -37.57 6.46
N TYR A 298 -1.21 -37.29 6.48
CA TYR A 298 -2.26 -38.23 6.08
C TYR A 298 -3.33 -37.55 5.24
N THR A 299 -3.81 -38.22 4.21
CA THR A 299 -4.93 -37.77 3.37
C THR A 299 -6.15 -38.65 3.66
N ASP A 300 -7.18 -38.09 4.28
CA ASP A 300 -8.47 -38.74 4.49
C ASP A 300 -9.37 -38.54 3.26
N ALA A 301 -9.38 -39.51 2.35
CA ALA A 301 -10.23 -39.51 1.15
C ALA A 301 -11.58 -40.22 1.35
N THR A 302 -12.01 -40.43 2.60
CA THR A 302 -13.23 -41.21 2.90
C THR A 302 -14.48 -40.34 3.09
N ASP A 303 -14.35 -39.02 2.98
CA ASP A 303 -15.45 -38.05 3.03
C ASP A 303 -15.68 -37.44 1.63
N PRO A 304 -16.61 -37.98 0.83
CA PRO A 304 -16.85 -37.55 -0.55
C PRO A 304 -17.64 -36.24 -0.68
N LEU A 305 -18.16 -35.71 0.43
CA LEU A 305 -18.94 -34.47 0.47
C LEU A 305 -18.35 -33.55 1.53
N PRO A 306 -18.37 -32.21 1.35
CA PRO A 306 -17.80 -31.27 2.30
C PRO A 306 -18.46 -31.33 3.68
N ASN A 307 -17.88 -32.10 4.60
CA ASN A 307 -18.23 -32.14 6.02
C ASN A 307 -17.04 -31.69 6.89
N ASP A 308 -17.33 -31.04 8.02
CA ASP A 308 -16.29 -30.71 9.00
C ASP A 308 -15.94 -31.94 9.83
N HIS A 309 -14.69 -32.36 9.76
CA HIS A 309 -14.13 -33.47 10.53
C HIS A 309 -13.03 -33.00 11.47
N ASN A 310 -13.01 -33.61 12.65
CA ASN A 310 -12.06 -33.28 13.70
C ASN A 310 -11.02 -34.37 13.86
N TYR A 311 -9.75 -34.00 13.67
CA TYR A 311 -8.63 -34.92 13.70
C TYR A 311 -7.77 -34.71 14.94
N VAL A 312 -7.40 -35.81 15.59
CA VAL A 312 -6.32 -35.85 16.57
C VAL A 312 -5.33 -36.94 16.17
N VAL A 313 -4.06 -36.68 16.40
CA VAL A 313 -2.97 -37.58 16.01
C VAL A 313 -2.16 -37.92 17.24
N SER A 314 -1.88 -39.20 17.47
CA SER A 314 -0.95 -39.67 18.51
C SER A 314 0.26 -40.33 17.87
N ALA A 315 1.42 -40.16 18.48
CA ALA A 315 2.63 -40.85 18.08
C ALA A 315 2.75 -42.20 18.79
N VAL A 316 3.25 -43.21 18.10
CA VAL A 316 3.38 -44.58 18.59
C VAL A 316 4.82 -45.05 18.46
N ASN A 317 5.33 -45.75 19.48
CA ASN A 317 6.60 -46.47 19.45
C ASN A 317 6.45 -47.84 20.15
N PRO A 318 7.51 -48.66 20.27
CA PRO A 318 7.43 -49.95 20.95
C PRO A 318 6.98 -49.90 22.41
N ALA A 319 7.13 -48.77 23.11
CA ALA A 319 6.63 -48.59 24.48
C ALA A 319 5.12 -48.33 24.54
N GLY A 320 4.50 -47.96 23.41
CA GLY A 320 3.07 -47.75 23.26
C GLY A 320 2.73 -46.43 22.57
N GLU A 321 1.47 -46.03 22.74
CA GLU A 321 0.92 -44.80 22.18
C GLU A 321 1.07 -43.63 23.17
N GLY A 322 1.61 -42.52 22.69
CA GLY A 322 1.78 -41.28 23.45
C GLY A 322 0.51 -40.45 23.55
N GLU A 323 0.63 -39.26 24.14
CA GLU A 323 -0.49 -38.31 24.21
C GLU A 323 -0.92 -37.86 22.81
N ALA A 324 -2.23 -37.70 22.61
CA ALA A 324 -2.78 -37.15 21.38
C ALA A 324 -2.46 -35.65 21.23
N SER A 325 -2.35 -35.19 19.99
CA SER A 325 -2.21 -33.79 19.62
C SER A 325 -3.43 -32.96 20.07
N ILE A 326 -3.33 -31.64 19.94
CA ILE A 326 -4.53 -30.81 19.89
C ILE A 326 -5.39 -31.19 18.67
N GLN A 327 -6.67 -30.84 18.70
CA GLN A 327 -7.58 -31.08 17.59
C GLN A 327 -7.29 -30.14 16.41
N ALA A 328 -7.29 -30.70 15.21
CA ALA A 328 -7.32 -29.95 13.95
C ALA A 328 -8.65 -30.23 13.23
N THR A 329 -9.36 -29.17 12.83
CA THR A 329 -10.59 -29.29 12.05
C THR A 329 -10.28 -29.13 10.58
N GLY A 330 -10.72 -30.07 9.75
CA GLY A 330 -10.61 -30.01 8.30
C GLY A 330 -11.97 -30.20 7.64
N ARG A 331 -12.06 -29.79 6.38
CA ARG A 331 -13.24 -29.97 5.52
C ARG A 331 -12.79 -30.44 4.16
N SER A 332 -13.42 -31.47 3.60
CA SER A 332 -13.17 -31.89 2.22
C SER A 332 -13.67 -30.80 1.27
N GLY A 333 -12.96 -30.54 0.17
CA GLY A 333 -13.41 -29.61 -0.85
C GLY A 333 -14.14 -30.33 -1.98
N ILE A 334 -15.00 -29.60 -2.70
CA ILE A 334 -15.68 -30.12 -3.90
C ILE A 334 -15.72 -29.03 -4.98
N ILE A 335 -15.53 -29.42 -6.24
CA ILE A 335 -15.94 -28.58 -7.37
C ILE A 335 -17.44 -28.80 -7.54
N PRO A 336 -18.29 -27.75 -7.49
CA PRO A 336 -19.73 -27.91 -7.61
C PRO A 336 -20.13 -28.62 -8.90
N ALA A 337 -21.32 -29.23 -8.91
CA ALA A 337 -21.94 -29.64 -10.15
C ALA A 337 -22.32 -28.39 -11.00
N ALA A 338 -22.47 -28.58 -12.31
CA ALA A 338 -23.04 -27.54 -13.15
C ALA A 338 -24.42 -27.11 -12.59
N PRO A 339 -24.71 -25.80 -12.52
CA PRO A 339 -26.06 -25.32 -12.22
C PRO A 339 -27.07 -25.91 -13.21
N THR A 340 -28.34 -25.99 -12.80
CA THR A 340 -29.41 -26.56 -13.65
C THR A 340 -30.57 -25.59 -13.78
N GLY A 341 -31.50 -25.84 -14.71
CA GLY A 341 -32.69 -24.99 -14.86
C GLY A 341 -32.36 -23.55 -15.22
N LEU A 342 -31.33 -23.35 -16.06
CA LEU A 342 -31.05 -22.03 -16.62
C LEU A 342 -32.29 -21.54 -17.38
N SER A 343 -32.58 -20.25 -17.25
CA SER A 343 -33.57 -19.54 -18.03
C SER A 343 -33.10 -18.11 -18.24
N ALA A 344 -33.22 -17.60 -19.45
CA ALA A 344 -33.00 -16.19 -19.77
C ALA A 344 -34.31 -15.60 -20.33
N SER A 345 -34.66 -14.40 -19.89
CA SER A 345 -35.92 -13.77 -20.28
C SER A 345 -35.80 -13.10 -21.66
N ASP A 346 -36.80 -13.30 -22.51
CA ASP A 346 -37.17 -12.30 -23.52
C ASP A 346 -37.93 -11.20 -22.80
N ALA A 347 -37.30 -10.03 -22.62
CA ALA A 347 -37.77 -9.05 -21.64
C ALA A 347 -39.23 -8.62 -21.88
N ALA A 348 -40.08 -8.78 -20.85
CA ALA A 348 -41.40 -8.17 -20.84
C ALA A 348 -41.29 -6.76 -20.25
N ASP A 349 -41.09 -5.78 -21.13
CA ASP A 349 -41.15 -4.34 -20.85
C ASP A 349 -39.99 -3.74 -20.02
N THR A 350 -38.81 -4.38 -20.00
CA THR A 350 -37.58 -3.85 -19.37
C THR A 350 -36.38 -3.91 -20.33
N LEU A 351 -35.41 -2.99 -20.15
CA LEU A 351 -34.13 -2.97 -20.89
C LEU A 351 -33.07 -3.88 -20.25
N VAL A 352 -33.49 -5.00 -19.64
CA VAL A 352 -32.58 -5.97 -18.99
C VAL A 352 -32.97 -7.38 -19.38
N VAL A 353 -31.97 -8.26 -19.55
CA VAL A 353 -32.22 -9.71 -19.64
C VAL A 353 -32.02 -10.31 -18.24
N SER A 354 -33.08 -10.87 -17.67
CA SER A 354 -33.02 -11.60 -16.41
C SER A 354 -32.62 -13.04 -16.69
N VAL A 355 -31.45 -13.43 -16.21
CA VAL A 355 -30.91 -14.80 -16.25
C VAL A 355 -31.10 -15.43 -14.88
N SER A 356 -31.67 -16.62 -14.80
CA SER A 356 -31.93 -17.31 -13.53
C SER A 356 -31.59 -18.80 -13.65
N TRP A 357 -31.19 -19.42 -12.53
CA TRP A 357 -30.82 -20.84 -12.49
C TRP A 357 -31.16 -21.46 -11.13
N THR A 358 -31.18 -22.78 -11.09
CA THR A 358 -31.21 -23.55 -9.85
C THR A 358 -29.79 -23.64 -9.28
N LYS A 359 -29.61 -23.20 -8.03
CA LYS A 359 -28.33 -23.22 -7.33
C LYS A 359 -27.71 -24.63 -7.31
N ALA A 360 -26.41 -24.70 -7.52
CA ALA A 360 -25.62 -25.90 -7.33
C ALA A 360 -25.28 -26.05 -5.84
N ASP A 361 -25.36 -27.27 -5.32
CA ASP A 361 -24.96 -27.55 -3.94
C ASP A 361 -23.49 -27.17 -3.73
N TYR A 362 -23.19 -26.56 -2.58
CA TYR A 362 -21.84 -26.20 -2.14
C TYR A 362 -21.09 -25.16 -2.99
N ALA A 363 -21.78 -24.44 -3.88
CA ALA A 363 -21.17 -23.34 -4.64
C ALA A 363 -20.88 -22.13 -3.74
N ASP A 364 -19.68 -21.55 -3.87
CA ASP A 364 -19.33 -20.25 -3.26
C ASP A 364 -19.90 -19.08 -4.09
N GLY A 365 -20.10 -19.32 -5.38
CA GLY A 365 -20.65 -18.34 -6.30
C GLY A 365 -20.82 -18.88 -7.73
N TYR A 366 -21.18 -17.97 -8.64
CA TYR A 366 -21.51 -18.30 -10.02
C TYR A 366 -20.80 -17.36 -11.01
N MET A 367 -20.40 -17.91 -12.15
CA MET A 367 -19.81 -17.16 -13.26
C MET A 367 -20.77 -17.21 -14.45
N ILE A 368 -21.04 -16.04 -15.02
CA ILE A 368 -22.00 -15.84 -16.11
C ILE A 368 -21.24 -15.53 -17.38
N TYR A 369 -21.55 -16.25 -18.44
CA TYR A 369 -20.92 -16.13 -19.75
C TYR A 369 -21.97 -15.76 -20.79
N ARG A 370 -21.55 -14.98 -21.80
CA ARG A 370 -22.45 -14.50 -22.85
C ARG A 370 -21.85 -14.62 -24.23
N ASP A 371 -22.65 -15.06 -25.20
CA ASP A 371 -22.38 -15.27 -26.63
C ASP A 371 -21.31 -16.33 -26.95
N GLU A 372 -20.29 -16.45 -26.11
CA GLU A 372 -19.27 -17.49 -26.17
C GLU A 372 -19.01 -18.05 -24.76
N GLU A 373 -18.78 -19.35 -24.66
CA GLU A 373 -18.40 -20.00 -23.38
C GLU A 373 -17.09 -19.45 -22.78
N SER A 374 -16.29 -18.70 -23.54
CA SER A 374 -15.07 -18.07 -23.04
C SER A 374 -15.28 -16.63 -22.54
N ASN A 375 -16.41 -16.02 -22.87
CA ASN A 375 -16.67 -14.61 -22.60
C ASN A 375 -17.41 -14.42 -21.27
N LEU A 376 -16.63 -14.31 -20.19
CA LEU A 376 -17.11 -14.05 -18.84
C LEU A 376 -17.60 -12.60 -18.71
N ILE A 377 -18.87 -12.42 -18.32
CA ILE A 377 -19.46 -11.08 -18.12
C ILE A 377 -19.72 -10.73 -16.66
N ALA A 378 -19.85 -11.73 -15.78
CA ALA A 378 -20.04 -11.49 -14.34
C ALA A 378 -19.51 -12.65 -13.48
N THR A 379 -19.04 -12.32 -12.28
CA THR A 379 -18.76 -13.26 -11.19
C THR A 379 -19.55 -12.82 -9.98
N LEU A 380 -20.39 -13.71 -9.48
CA LEU A 380 -21.40 -13.43 -8.46
C LEU A 380 -21.13 -14.31 -7.23
N GLY A 381 -21.61 -13.87 -6.07
CA GLY A 381 -21.64 -14.72 -4.87
C GLY A 381 -22.72 -15.81 -4.97
N ASP A 382 -23.11 -16.39 -3.84
CA ASP A 382 -24.17 -17.41 -3.79
C ASP A 382 -25.57 -16.81 -4.07
N VAL A 383 -25.88 -16.61 -5.35
CA VAL A 383 -27.15 -16.10 -5.90
C VAL A 383 -27.71 -17.06 -6.94
N ASP A 384 -28.97 -16.89 -7.33
CA ASP A 384 -29.69 -17.74 -8.29
C ASP A 384 -30.17 -16.97 -9.53
N SER A 385 -29.78 -15.71 -9.64
CA SER A 385 -30.19 -14.83 -10.72
C SER A 385 -29.19 -13.71 -10.98
N TYR A 386 -29.27 -13.16 -12.19
CA TYR A 386 -28.44 -12.08 -12.71
C TYR A 386 -29.27 -11.23 -13.69
N GLU A 387 -29.17 -9.90 -13.58
CA GLU A 387 -29.75 -8.97 -14.55
C GLU A 387 -28.62 -8.45 -15.44
N ASP A 388 -28.67 -8.78 -16.73
CA ASP A 388 -27.74 -8.24 -17.72
C ASP A 388 -28.21 -6.85 -18.17
N GLU A 389 -27.75 -5.82 -17.45
CA GLU A 389 -27.96 -4.41 -17.78
C GLU A 389 -26.93 -3.89 -18.83
N SER A 390 -25.96 -4.72 -19.22
CA SER A 390 -24.83 -4.28 -20.05
C SER A 390 -25.11 -4.33 -21.55
N LEU A 391 -26.18 -5.02 -21.96
CA LEU A 391 -26.60 -5.14 -23.34
C LEU A 391 -26.91 -3.77 -23.95
N GLN A 392 -26.40 -3.54 -25.16
CA GLN A 392 -26.60 -2.30 -25.92
C GLN A 392 -27.36 -2.54 -27.23
N ASP A 393 -27.73 -3.79 -27.50
CA ASP A 393 -28.42 -4.19 -28.71
C ASP A 393 -29.57 -5.17 -28.41
N PHE A 394 -30.44 -5.35 -29.40
CA PHE A 394 -31.70 -6.10 -29.27
C PHE A 394 -31.62 -7.48 -29.92
N ASN A 395 -30.41 -7.99 -30.17
CA ASN A 395 -30.25 -9.35 -30.68
C ASN A 395 -30.49 -10.38 -29.58
N GLU A 396 -30.70 -11.63 -29.99
CA GLU A 396 -30.69 -12.76 -29.08
C GLU A 396 -29.25 -13.03 -28.62
N HIS A 397 -29.06 -13.08 -27.30
CA HIS A 397 -27.80 -13.44 -26.67
C HIS A 397 -27.92 -14.79 -25.99
N GLN A 398 -26.88 -15.61 -26.10
CA GLN A 398 -26.81 -16.90 -25.41
C GLN A 398 -26.08 -16.74 -24.08
N TYR A 399 -26.63 -17.34 -23.02
CA TYR A 399 -26.08 -17.29 -21.68
C TYR A 399 -25.69 -18.69 -21.20
N TRP A 400 -24.56 -18.78 -20.51
CA TRP A 400 -24.15 -19.97 -19.75
C TRP A 400 -23.85 -19.56 -18.32
N VAL A 401 -24.10 -20.47 -17.39
CA VAL A 401 -23.76 -20.29 -15.98
C VAL A 401 -22.94 -21.47 -15.51
N SER A 402 -21.87 -21.20 -14.78
CA SER A 402 -21.13 -22.19 -14.01
C SER A 402 -21.14 -21.80 -12.54
N ALA A 403 -21.11 -22.79 -11.65
CA ALA A 403 -20.80 -22.59 -10.25
C ALA A 403 -19.28 -22.71 -10.02
N PHE A 404 -18.76 -22.09 -8.98
CA PHE A 404 -17.36 -22.27 -8.57
C PHE A 404 -17.23 -22.38 -7.05
N THR A 405 -16.10 -22.96 -6.62
CA THR A 405 -15.57 -22.86 -5.25
C THR A 405 -14.12 -22.40 -5.29
N GLY A 406 -13.49 -22.21 -4.13
CA GLY A 406 -12.04 -21.99 -4.04
C GLY A 406 -11.16 -23.06 -4.70
N LEU A 407 -11.71 -24.21 -5.10
CA LEU A 407 -11.02 -25.28 -5.82
C LEU A 407 -11.05 -25.14 -7.34
N GLY A 408 -12.08 -24.49 -7.89
CA GLY A 408 -12.25 -24.42 -9.34
C GLY A 408 -13.69 -24.20 -9.78
N GLU A 409 -13.83 -24.07 -11.10
CA GLU A 409 -15.09 -23.87 -11.80
C GLU A 409 -15.70 -25.22 -12.21
N SER A 410 -17.02 -25.34 -12.03
CA SER A 410 -17.81 -26.45 -12.54
C SER A 410 -17.92 -26.44 -14.08
N MET A 411 -18.50 -27.49 -14.64
CA MET A 411 -18.98 -27.43 -16.03
C MET A 411 -20.05 -26.34 -16.17
N LYS A 412 -20.10 -25.69 -17.32
CA LYS A 412 -21.15 -24.73 -17.66
C LYS A 412 -22.49 -25.46 -17.90
N THR A 413 -23.59 -24.75 -17.66
CA THR A 413 -24.93 -25.17 -18.11
C THR A 413 -24.96 -25.32 -19.64
N GLY A 414 -26.03 -25.90 -20.18
CA GLY A 414 -26.37 -25.63 -21.60
C GLY A 414 -26.73 -24.16 -21.79
N PRO A 415 -26.59 -23.59 -23.01
CA PRO A 415 -26.97 -22.22 -23.27
C PRO A 415 -28.48 -22.01 -23.21
N GLU A 416 -28.90 -20.83 -22.75
CA GLU A 416 -30.26 -20.31 -22.94
C GLU A 416 -30.21 -18.95 -23.62
N THR A 417 -31.24 -18.63 -24.41
CA THR A 417 -31.33 -17.36 -25.15
C THR A 417 -32.18 -16.35 -24.39
N GLY A 418 -31.69 -15.12 -24.28
CA GLY A 418 -32.47 -13.97 -23.84
C GLY A 418 -32.22 -12.76 -24.73
N SER A 419 -33.22 -11.90 -24.85
CA SER A 419 -33.16 -10.71 -25.71
C SER A 419 -33.79 -9.50 -25.02
N LEU A 420 -33.25 -8.32 -25.30
CA LEU A 420 -33.91 -7.07 -24.93
C LEU A 420 -35.14 -6.86 -25.81
N LYS A 421 -36.25 -6.43 -25.21
CA LYS A 421 -37.40 -5.95 -25.99
C LYS A 421 -37.16 -4.50 -26.39
N LEU A 422 -37.08 -4.24 -27.69
CA LEU A 422 -37.03 -2.89 -28.22
C LEU A 422 -38.31 -2.13 -27.82
N LEU A 423 -38.15 -1.13 -26.95
CA LEU A 423 -39.21 -0.20 -26.58
C LEU A 423 -39.10 1.08 -27.44
N PRO A 424 -40.20 1.83 -27.64
CA PRO A 424 -40.12 3.19 -28.15
C PRO A 424 -39.12 4.01 -27.31
N PRO A 425 -38.35 4.93 -27.91
CA PRO A 425 -37.38 5.72 -27.15
C PRO A 425 -38.05 6.60 -26.09
N GLY A 426 -37.25 7.08 -25.15
CA GLY A 426 -37.68 8.03 -24.13
C GLY A 426 -38.11 9.37 -24.73
N VAL A 427 -38.79 10.18 -23.91
CA VAL A 427 -39.14 11.55 -24.31
C VAL A 427 -37.84 12.37 -24.39
N PRO A 428 -37.52 13.02 -25.53
CA PRO A 428 -36.32 13.85 -25.65
C PRO A 428 -36.23 14.90 -24.55
N VAL A 429 -35.07 14.99 -23.90
CA VAL A 429 -34.76 15.93 -22.82
C VAL A 429 -33.70 16.93 -23.28
N GLY A 430 -33.49 18.00 -22.50
CA GLY A 430 -32.54 19.06 -22.84
C GLY A 430 -32.90 19.83 -24.10
N VAL A 431 -34.18 19.81 -24.51
CA VAL A 431 -34.60 20.50 -25.74
C VAL A 431 -34.45 22.00 -25.54
N ILE A 432 -33.57 22.62 -26.34
CA ILE A 432 -33.33 24.06 -26.39
C ILE A 432 -33.49 24.55 -27.83
N ALA A 433 -33.99 25.77 -27.99
CA ALA A 433 -34.08 26.42 -29.28
C ALA A 433 -33.30 27.73 -29.24
N SER A 434 -32.53 28.01 -30.28
CA SER A 434 -31.66 29.20 -30.38
C SER A 434 -32.49 30.49 -30.31
N HIS A 435 -32.03 31.47 -29.54
CA HIS A 435 -32.74 32.75 -29.34
C HIS A 435 -32.11 33.85 -30.19
N GLY A 436 -32.45 33.88 -31.48
CA GLY A 436 -31.91 34.86 -32.43
C GLY A 436 -30.44 34.64 -32.77
N THR A 437 -29.85 33.53 -32.33
CA THR A 437 -28.41 33.26 -32.44
C THR A 437 -28.01 32.52 -33.70
N GLN A 438 -28.97 32.19 -34.57
CA GLN A 438 -28.66 31.80 -35.94
C GLN A 438 -29.34 32.74 -36.92
N ARG A 439 -28.61 33.02 -38.00
CA ARG A 439 -29.09 33.86 -39.08
C ARG A 439 -30.09 33.06 -39.91
N ASP A 440 -31.31 33.58 -40.04
CA ASP A 440 -32.38 32.99 -40.86
C ASP A 440 -32.82 31.56 -40.45
N SER A 441 -32.37 31.05 -39.31
CA SER A 441 -32.74 29.73 -38.79
C SER A 441 -32.92 29.71 -37.27
N VAL A 442 -33.69 28.73 -36.78
CA VAL A 442 -33.70 28.35 -35.37
C VAL A 442 -33.06 26.99 -35.22
N ARG A 443 -31.91 26.91 -34.53
CA ARG A 443 -31.35 25.63 -34.12
C ARG A 443 -32.08 25.12 -32.91
N VAL A 444 -32.77 24.01 -33.09
CA VAL A 444 -33.32 23.21 -32.00
C VAL A 444 -32.33 22.11 -31.71
N SER A 445 -31.92 21.94 -30.46
CA SER A 445 -31.01 20.87 -30.04
C SER A 445 -31.54 20.16 -28.81
N TRP A 446 -31.11 18.91 -28.61
CA TRP A 446 -31.58 18.00 -27.57
C TRP A 446 -30.50 16.98 -27.22
N GLU A 447 -30.67 16.29 -26.10
CA GLU A 447 -29.79 15.19 -25.72
C GLU A 447 -30.09 13.92 -26.54
N LEU A 448 -29.03 13.23 -26.98
CA LEU A 448 -29.18 11.97 -27.71
C LEU A 448 -29.72 10.86 -26.80
N ASP A 449 -30.75 10.17 -27.28
CA ASP A 449 -31.33 8.98 -26.69
C ASP A 449 -30.67 7.77 -27.35
N PRO A 450 -30.01 6.89 -26.58
CA PRO A 450 -29.35 5.70 -27.12
C PRO A 450 -30.27 4.80 -27.94
N ALA A 451 -31.56 4.71 -27.58
CA ALA A 451 -32.55 3.86 -28.24
C ALA A 451 -33.21 4.52 -29.47
N ALA A 452 -32.98 5.82 -29.72
CA ALA A 452 -33.51 6.54 -30.86
C ALA A 452 -32.68 6.31 -32.13
N GLU A 453 -33.38 6.05 -33.23
CA GLU A 453 -32.80 5.97 -34.58
C GLU A 453 -33.02 7.27 -35.37
N GLN A 454 -34.06 8.02 -34.99
CA GLN A 454 -34.49 9.26 -35.62
C GLN A 454 -35.26 10.15 -34.64
N TYR A 455 -35.37 11.44 -34.97
CA TYR A 455 -36.14 12.43 -34.23
C TYR A 455 -37.12 13.16 -35.14
N PHE A 456 -38.27 13.51 -34.58
CA PHE A 456 -39.35 14.24 -35.23
C PHE A 456 -39.48 15.59 -34.54
N VAL A 457 -39.30 16.66 -35.30
CA VAL A 457 -39.33 18.04 -34.80
C VAL A 457 -40.65 18.67 -35.19
N TYR A 458 -41.30 19.31 -34.22
CA TYR A 458 -42.58 19.99 -34.36
C TYR A 458 -42.42 21.47 -33.99
N ARG A 459 -43.24 22.32 -34.61
CA ARG A 459 -43.22 23.77 -34.39
C ARG A 459 -44.64 24.33 -34.22
N ASP A 460 -44.78 25.29 -33.31
CA ASP A 460 -46.02 26.04 -33.02
C ASP A 460 -47.22 25.15 -32.69
N GLY A 461 -46.95 24.10 -31.93
CA GLY A 461 -47.90 23.06 -31.56
C GLY A 461 -47.45 21.67 -32.01
N ASN A 462 -48.20 20.66 -31.59
CA ASN A 462 -47.84 19.26 -31.79
C ASN A 462 -48.54 18.62 -33.01
N SER A 463 -49.18 19.43 -33.86
CA SER A 463 -50.06 18.94 -34.93
C SER A 463 -49.37 18.78 -36.29
N VAL A 464 -48.24 19.46 -36.53
CA VAL A 464 -47.52 19.40 -37.80
C VAL A 464 -46.03 19.19 -37.53
N GLU A 465 -45.52 18.05 -38.01
CA GLU A 465 -44.10 17.77 -38.04
C GLU A 465 -43.43 18.62 -39.12
N ILE A 466 -42.35 19.31 -38.76
CA ILE A 466 -41.59 20.16 -39.68
C ILE A 466 -40.32 19.47 -40.21
N ALA A 467 -39.82 18.45 -39.50
CA ALA A 467 -38.69 17.65 -39.95
C ALA A 467 -38.63 16.27 -39.28
N THR A 468 -38.13 15.29 -40.03
CA THR A 468 -37.56 14.05 -39.49
C THR A 468 -36.05 14.11 -39.70
N VAL A 469 -35.26 13.93 -38.64
CA VAL A 469 -33.80 13.83 -38.71
C VAL A 469 -33.35 12.47 -38.21
N GLY A 470 -32.18 11.99 -38.66
CA GLY A 470 -31.59 10.75 -38.14
C GLY A 470 -31.15 10.90 -36.67
N LYS A 471 -30.28 10.01 -36.20
CA LYS A 471 -29.69 10.11 -34.85
C LYS A 471 -28.69 11.27 -34.74
N VAL A 472 -29.22 12.48 -34.70
CA VAL A 472 -28.51 13.74 -34.49
C VAL A 472 -29.09 14.46 -33.28
N ASP A 473 -28.31 15.35 -32.68
CA ASP A 473 -28.63 16.12 -31.48
C ASP A 473 -29.24 17.49 -31.79
N HIS A 474 -29.52 17.79 -33.07
CA HIS A 474 -30.08 19.07 -33.48
C HIS A 474 -30.78 19.04 -34.84
N TYR A 475 -31.56 20.10 -35.08
CA TYR A 475 -32.15 20.46 -36.35
C TYR A 475 -32.15 21.98 -36.51
N ASP A 476 -31.71 22.48 -37.65
CA ASP A 476 -31.74 23.91 -37.98
C ASP A 476 -33.01 24.21 -38.82
N ASP A 477 -33.99 24.86 -38.22
CA ASP A 477 -35.23 25.26 -38.87
C ASP A 477 -35.04 26.56 -39.66
N ASN A 478 -34.76 26.43 -40.95
CA ASN A 478 -34.56 27.55 -41.87
C ASN A 478 -35.88 28.16 -42.40
N ALA A 479 -37.05 27.67 -41.97
CA ALA A 479 -38.35 28.08 -42.51
C ALA A 479 -39.04 29.21 -41.70
N VAL A 480 -38.37 29.75 -40.67
CA VAL A 480 -38.87 30.84 -39.81
C VAL A 480 -37.85 31.95 -39.67
N PRO A 481 -37.65 32.78 -40.70
CA PRO A 481 -36.71 33.90 -40.66
C PRO A 481 -37.36 35.13 -40.02
N ASP A 482 -37.92 35.02 -38.80
CA ASP A 482 -38.51 36.16 -38.11
C ASP A 482 -38.34 36.12 -36.59
N LEU A 483 -38.56 37.28 -35.96
CA LEU A 483 -38.42 37.51 -34.52
C LEU A 483 -39.63 37.01 -33.72
N SER A 484 -40.60 36.33 -34.35
CA SER A 484 -41.71 35.75 -33.62
C SER A 484 -41.20 34.50 -32.90
N GLY A 485 -41.37 34.46 -31.57
CA GLY A 485 -40.98 33.31 -30.78
C GLY A 485 -41.77 32.08 -31.20
N HIS A 486 -41.10 31.05 -31.71
CA HIS A 486 -41.67 29.78 -32.11
C HIS A 486 -41.43 28.72 -31.05
N GLN A 487 -42.43 27.89 -30.77
CA GLN A 487 -42.30 26.79 -29.81
C GLN A 487 -41.98 25.48 -30.53
N TYR A 488 -40.91 24.81 -30.09
CA TYR A 488 -40.45 23.55 -30.65
C TYR A 488 -40.63 22.41 -29.65
N THR A 489 -41.15 21.29 -30.13
CA THR A 489 -41.11 20.03 -29.39
C THR A 489 -40.47 18.94 -30.25
N VAL A 490 -39.81 17.99 -29.60
CA VAL A 490 -39.10 16.90 -30.26
C VAL A 490 -39.65 15.58 -29.75
N ARG A 491 -39.79 14.61 -30.65
CA ARG A 491 -40.07 13.20 -30.33
C ARG A 491 -38.93 12.35 -30.84
N ALA A 492 -38.60 11.28 -30.15
CA ALA A 492 -37.66 10.27 -30.62
C ALA A 492 -38.44 9.07 -31.18
N GLY A 493 -37.86 8.36 -32.15
CA GLY A 493 -38.42 7.10 -32.62
C GLY A 493 -37.39 6.08 -33.08
N ASN A 494 -37.86 4.84 -33.10
CA ASN A 494 -37.17 3.66 -33.60
C ASN A 494 -38.20 2.69 -34.21
N SER A 495 -37.77 1.51 -34.62
CA SER A 495 -38.68 0.50 -35.19
C SER A 495 -39.78 0.00 -34.23
N ALA A 496 -39.67 0.22 -32.91
CA ALA A 496 -40.71 -0.16 -31.94
C ALA A 496 -41.77 0.94 -31.73
N GLY A 497 -41.50 2.20 -32.11
CA GLY A 497 -42.47 3.28 -32.04
C GLY A 497 -41.86 4.65 -31.82
N THR A 498 -42.69 5.59 -31.36
CA THR A 498 -42.32 6.99 -31.14
C THR A 498 -42.66 7.43 -29.72
N SER A 499 -41.80 8.24 -29.12
CA SER A 499 -41.97 8.81 -27.79
C SER A 499 -43.15 9.79 -27.72
N LEU A 500 -43.47 10.27 -26.52
CA LEU A 500 -44.25 11.51 -26.35
C LEU A 500 -43.40 12.74 -26.73
N HIS A 501 -44.03 13.89 -26.89
CA HIS A 501 -43.35 15.17 -27.14
C HIS A 501 -42.55 15.62 -25.91
N SER A 502 -41.37 16.20 -26.16
CA SER A 502 -40.60 16.93 -25.17
C SER A 502 -41.38 18.11 -24.58
N THR A 503 -40.86 18.67 -23.49
CA THR A 503 -41.23 20.03 -23.07
C THR A 503 -40.93 21.02 -24.21
N PRO A 504 -41.83 21.99 -24.50
CA PRO A 504 -41.59 22.98 -25.53
C PRO A 504 -40.39 23.88 -25.22
N ALA A 505 -39.54 24.11 -26.22
CA ALA A 505 -38.49 25.11 -26.20
C ALA A 505 -38.88 26.27 -27.11
N THR A 506 -38.78 27.51 -26.63
CA THR A 506 -39.06 28.69 -27.46
C THR A 506 -37.77 29.16 -28.10
N GLY A 507 -37.78 29.49 -29.40
CA GLY A 507 -36.66 30.10 -30.11
C GLY A 507 -37.17 30.93 -31.28
N PHE A 508 -36.34 31.83 -31.79
CA PHE A 508 -36.67 32.69 -32.94
C PHE A 508 -35.42 32.85 -33.79
N ALA A 509 -35.58 33.02 -35.10
CA ALA A 509 -34.44 33.31 -35.96
C ALA A 509 -34.22 34.82 -35.99
N ASP A 510 -32.97 35.25 -36.18
CA ASP A 510 -32.73 36.65 -36.52
C ASP A 510 -32.44 36.77 -38.02
N ASN A 511 -33.33 37.47 -38.73
CA ASN A 511 -33.15 37.82 -40.14
C ASN A 511 -32.48 39.19 -40.33
N ARG A 512 -32.23 39.91 -39.23
CA ARG A 512 -31.46 41.16 -39.25
C ARG A 512 -30.01 40.76 -39.45
N SER A 513 -29.27 41.55 -40.23
CA SER A 513 -27.83 41.39 -40.46
C SER A 513 -27.11 41.02 -39.16
N ASP A 514 -26.08 40.15 -39.26
CA ASP A 514 -25.28 39.49 -38.19
C ASP A 514 -24.70 40.40 -37.07
N TRP A 515 -25.13 41.63 -36.97
CA TRP A 515 -24.63 42.77 -36.22
C TRP A 515 -24.62 42.64 -34.70
N TRP A 516 -25.60 41.98 -34.08
CA TRP A 516 -25.61 41.84 -32.61
C TRP A 516 -24.50 40.90 -32.11
N ARG A 517 -23.77 40.24 -33.03
CA ARG A 517 -22.53 39.49 -32.78
C ARG A 517 -21.25 40.30 -33.04
N PHE A 518 -21.35 41.50 -33.59
CA PHE A 518 -20.20 42.35 -33.94
C PHE A 518 -19.91 43.37 -32.85
N GLY A 519 -19.26 42.85 -31.82
CA GLY A 519 -18.66 43.57 -30.71
C GLY A 519 -18.03 42.53 -29.79
N LEU A 520 -17.07 41.76 -30.34
CA LEU A 520 -16.64 40.45 -29.84
C LEU A 520 -17.73 39.41 -30.12
N ASP A 521 -17.52 38.48 -31.06
CA ASP A 521 -18.38 37.30 -31.11
C ASP A 521 -18.36 36.63 -29.72
N ASN A 522 -19.31 35.73 -29.42
CA ASN A 522 -19.22 34.94 -28.19
C ASN A 522 -17.89 34.19 -28.04
N ARG A 523 -17.06 34.13 -29.09
CA ARG A 523 -15.73 33.52 -29.15
C ARG A 523 -14.58 34.55 -29.03
N ALA A 524 -14.88 35.81 -28.68
CA ALA A 524 -14.01 36.98 -28.56
C ALA A 524 -13.18 37.39 -29.80
N ASN A 525 -13.64 37.13 -31.03
CA ASN A 525 -12.94 37.50 -32.25
C ASN A 525 -13.37 38.91 -32.74
N SER A 526 -12.56 39.94 -32.47
CA SER A 526 -12.75 41.36 -32.85
C SER A 526 -12.73 41.66 -34.37
N ARG A 527 -13.37 40.85 -35.20
CA ARG A 527 -13.45 41.04 -36.67
C ARG A 527 -14.68 41.89 -37.02
N ALA A 528 -14.67 42.63 -38.13
CA ALA A 528 -15.81 43.33 -38.73
C ALA A 528 -16.11 42.82 -40.16
N THR A 529 -17.35 42.94 -40.64
CA THR A 529 -17.74 42.49 -42.00
C THR A 529 -17.48 43.52 -43.10
N VAL A 530 -17.26 44.77 -42.71
CA VAL A 530 -16.98 45.89 -43.63
C VAL A 530 -15.53 46.34 -43.56
N ALA A 531 -15.08 47.06 -44.58
CA ALA A 531 -13.80 47.73 -44.55
C ALA A 531 -13.91 49.02 -43.72
N GLY A 532 -12.91 49.30 -42.89
CA GLY A 532 -12.82 50.54 -42.15
C GLY A 532 -12.31 51.70 -43.02
N PRO A 533 -12.10 52.89 -42.42
CA PRO A 533 -11.84 54.10 -43.17
C PRO A 533 -10.44 54.09 -43.80
N ALA A 534 -10.35 54.63 -45.02
CA ALA A 534 -9.09 54.70 -45.76
C ALA A 534 -8.08 55.68 -45.15
N GLY A 535 -8.52 56.60 -44.30
CA GLY A 535 -7.70 57.62 -43.65
C GLY A 535 -8.24 58.02 -42.27
N SER A 536 -7.54 58.93 -41.61
CA SER A 536 -7.79 59.35 -40.23
C SER A 536 -8.72 60.57 -40.10
N SER A 537 -9.69 60.74 -41.00
CA SER A 537 -10.60 61.91 -40.98
C SER A 537 -11.55 61.82 -39.79
N LEU A 538 -11.61 62.85 -38.95
CA LEU A 538 -12.58 62.94 -37.86
C LEU A 538 -13.98 63.20 -38.44
N ALA A 539 -14.91 62.28 -38.18
CA ALA A 539 -16.33 62.47 -38.49
C ALA A 539 -17.00 63.34 -37.41
N TRP A 540 -16.84 62.94 -36.15
CA TRP A 540 -17.28 63.66 -34.96
C TRP A 540 -16.58 63.14 -33.70
N SER A 541 -16.69 63.87 -32.60
CA SER A 541 -16.27 63.43 -31.26
C SER A 541 -17.30 63.86 -30.22
N TYR A 542 -17.55 63.02 -29.22
CA TYR A 542 -18.49 63.27 -28.13
C TYR A 542 -17.75 63.34 -26.78
N PRO A 543 -17.59 64.53 -26.16
CA PRO A 543 -16.90 64.67 -24.88
C PRO A 543 -17.82 64.37 -23.70
N THR A 544 -17.38 63.51 -22.79
CA THR A 544 -18.08 63.17 -21.53
C THR A 544 -17.48 63.81 -20.29
N GLY A 545 -16.22 64.26 -20.38
CA GLY A 545 -15.48 64.83 -19.24
C GLY A 545 -14.93 63.80 -18.24
N SER A 546 -15.03 62.50 -18.53
CA SER A 546 -14.42 61.42 -17.73
C SER A 546 -13.87 60.33 -18.63
N TRP A 547 -12.88 59.58 -18.17
CA TRP A 547 -12.14 58.61 -18.99
C TRP A 547 -13.06 57.57 -19.62
N ILE A 548 -12.84 57.30 -20.90
CA ILE A 548 -13.53 56.25 -21.66
C ILE A 548 -12.50 55.18 -22.00
N ARG A 549 -12.46 54.13 -21.17
CA ARG A 549 -11.64 52.93 -21.42
C ARG A 549 -12.46 51.70 -21.79
N CYS A 550 -13.79 51.79 -21.71
CA CYS A 550 -14.67 50.73 -22.18
C CYS A 550 -14.67 50.66 -23.71
N ASN A 551 -14.94 49.48 -24.24
CA ASN A 551 -15.07 49.31 -25.68
C ASN A 551 -16.47 49.80 -26.11
N PRO A 552 -16.58 50.69 -27.11
CA PRO A 552 -17.87 51.04 -27.67
C PRO A 552 -18.48 49.83 -28.39
N VAL A 553 -19.80 49.72 -28.34
CA VAL A 553 -20.58 48.72 -29.09
C VAL A 553 -21.67 49.42 -29.88
N MET A 554 -22.10 48.87 -31.00
CA MET A 554 -23.08 49.53 -31.86
C MET A 554 -24.28 48.63 -32.13
N ALA A 555 -25.50 49.17 -32.05
CA ALA A 555 -26.71 48.50 -32.49
C ALA A 555 -26.90 48.57 -34.01
N ALA A 556 -27.79 47.73 -34.53
CA ALA A 556 -28.12 47.66 -35.96
C ALA A 556 -28.72 48.98 -36.52
N ASP A 557 -29.28 49.85 -35.67
CA ASP A 557 -29.75 51.19 -36.06
C ASP A 557 -28.60 52.22 -36.10
N GLY A 558 -27.37 51.79 -35.83
CA GLY A 558 -26.16 52.61 -35.75
C GLY A 558 -26.00 53.36 -34.42
N THR A 559 -26.86 53.13 -33.42
CA THR A 559 -26.65 53.71 -32.08
C THR A 559 -25.39 53.11 -31.46
N VAL A 560 -24.49 53.96 -30.97
CA VAL A 560 -23.26 53.54 -30.28
C VAL A 560 -23.44 53.69 -28.77
N TYR A 561 -23.16 52.60 -28.04
CA TYR A 561 -23.22 52.53 -26.57
C TYR A 561 -21.83 52.42 -25.98
N PHE A 562 -21.59 53.13 -24.88
CA PHE A 562 -20.33 53.09 -24.16
C PHE A 562 -20.49 53.59 -22.72
N GLY A 563 -19.63 53.10 -21.83
CA GLY A 563 -19.50 53.57 -20.45
C GLY A 563 -18.46 54.66 -20.26
N ASN A 564 -18.33 55.17 -19.04
CA ASN A 564 -17.15 55.96 -18.63
C ASN A 564 -16.85 55.79 -17.14
N TYR A 565 -15.73 56.35 -16.71
CA TYR A 565 -15.27 56.32 -15.32
C TYR A 565 -16.07 57.21 -14.35
N ALA A 566 -17.02 58.01 -14.84
CA ALA A 566 -17.98 58.70 -14.00
C ALA A 566 -19.25 57.86 -13.74
N GLY A 567 -19.27 56.60 -14.18
CA GLY A 567 -20.41 55.70 -14.06
C GLY A 567 -21.57 56.03 -15.00
N LYS A 568 -21.30 56.73 -16.11
CA LYS A 568 -22.32 57.02 -17.13
C LYS A 568 -22.27 55.97 -18.23
N PHE A 569 -23.41 55.35 -18.50
CA PHE A 569 -23.63 54.52 -19.68
C PHE A 569 -24.41 55.35 -20.70
N ILE A 570 -23.83 55.61 -21.86
CA ILE A 570 -24.27 56.63 -22.80
C ILE A 570 -24.58 55.95 -24.13
N ALA A 571 -25.69 56.36 -24.74
CA ALA A 571 -26.04 56.03 -26.11
C ALA A 571 -25.94 57.28 -26.98
N VAL A 572 -25.23 57.21 -28.10
CA VAL A 572 -25.15 58.27 -29.11
C VAL A 572 -25.68 57.78 -30.46
N ASN A 573 -26.32 58.67 -31.20
CA ASN A 573 -26.77 58.41 -32.56
C ASN A 573 -25.57 58.32 -33.52
N PRO A 574 -25.74 57.77 -34.75
CA PRO A 574 -24.67 57.70 -35.76
C PRO A 574 -24.03 59.05 -36.12
N ASP A 575 -24.72 60.16 -35.89
CA ASP A 575 -24.25 61.53 -36.12
C ASP A 575 -23.47 62.13 -34.92
N GLY A 576 -23.32 61.37 -33.84
CA GLY A 576 -22.62 61.77 -32.62
C GLY A 576 -23.48 62.54 -31.61
N SER A 577 -24.77 62.76 -31.88
CA SER A 577 -25.68 63.38 -30.91
C SER A 577 -26.09 62.39 -29.82
N GLU A 578 -26.25 62.87 -28.58
CA GLU A 578 -26.70 62.03 -27.47
C GLU A 578 -28.15 61.54 -27.69
N LYS A 579 -28.36 60.24 -27.51
CA LYS A 579 -29.69 59.60 -27.52
C LYS A 579 -30.24 59.52 -26.11
N TRP A 580 -29.44 59.01 -25.17
CA TRP A 580 -29.77 58.96 -23.74
C TRP A 580 -28.52 58.67 -22.89
N THR A 581 -28.64 58.91 -21.59
CA THR A 581 -27.60 58.59 -20.58
C THR A 581 -28.22 57.93 -19.35
N TYR A 582 -27.66 56.80 -18.93
CA TYR A 582 -27.95 56.10 -17.66
C TYR A 582 -26.79 56.29 -16.66
N SER A 583 -27.08 56.30 -15.36
CA SER A 583 -26.06 56.44 -14.30
C SER A 583 -25.99 55.21 -13.41
N ALA A 584 -24.90 54.47 -13.49
CA ALA A 584 -24.53 53.43 -12.52
C ALA A 584 -23.94 54.05 -11.24
N GLY A 585 -23.74 53.23 -10.20
CA GLY A 585 -23.22 53.70 -8.91
C GLY A 585 -21.72 54.02 -8.90
N ALA A 586 -20.96 53.56 -9.89
CA ALA A 586 -19.52 53.74 -10.01
C ALA A 586 -19.05 53.50 -11.46
N ASP A 587 -17.73 53.52 -11.69
CA ASP A 587 -17.08 53.40 -12.98
C ASP A 587 -17.61 52.22 -13.81
N ILE A 588 -17.78 52.45 -15.11
CA ILE A 588 -18.11 51.41 -16.09
C ILE A 588 -16.88 51.18 -16.97
N TYR A 589 -16.24 50.03 -16.76
CA TYR A 589 -15.06 49.59 -17.50
C TYR A 589 -15.40 48.61 -18.64
N THR A 590 -16.59 48.03 -18.60
CA THR A 590 -16.96 46.89 -19.44
C THR A 590 -17.50 47.33 -20.80
N ALA A 591 -17.28 46.50 -21.82
CA ALA A 591 -18.10 46.55 -23.03
C ALA A 591 -19.51 46.04 -22.68
N ALA A 592 -20.55 46.61 -23.29
CA ALA A 592 -21.90 46.09 -23.10
C ALA A 592 -22.18 44.92 -24.05
N ALA A 593 -22.84 43.89 -23.55
CA ALA A 593 -23.42 42.86 -24.40
C ALA A 593 -24.82 43.31 -24.86
N LEU A 594 -25.07 43.27 -26.17
CA LEU A 594 -26.34 43.64 -26.77
C LEU A 594 -27.10 42.37 -27.20
N ALA A 595 -28.23 42.09 -26.57
CA ALA A 595 -29.11 41.00 -26.98
C ALA A 595 -29.91 41.35 -28.24
N PRO A 596 -30.37 40.35 -29.00
CA PRO A 596 -31.21 40.57 -30.18
C PRO A 596 -32.50 41.37 -29.92
N ASP A 597 -33.06 41.27 -28.72
CA ASP A 597 -34.26 42.01 -28.32
C ASP A 597 -33.99 43.51 -28.00
N GLY A 598 -32.72 43.94 -28.08
CA GLY A 598 -32.28 45.29 -27.75
C GLY A 598 -31.90 45.48 -26.28
N SER A 599 -31.88 44.42 -25.47
CA SER A 599 -31.41 44.50 -24.08
C SER A 599 -29.90 44.69 -24.03
N LEU A 600 -29.44 45.53 -23.10
CA LEU A 600 -28.04 45.88 -22.91
C LEU A 600 -27.58 45.42 -21.53
N TYR A 601 -26.49 44.65 -21.47
CA TYR A 601 -25.90 44.17 -20.22
C TYR A 601 -24.49 44.71 -20.03
N PHE A 602 -24.20 45.30 -18.89
CA PHE A 602 -22.85 45.80 -18.58
C PHE A 602 -22.53 45.70 -17.10
N GLY A 603 -21.25 45.48 -16.81
CA GLY A 603 -20.69 45.43 -15.46
C GLY A 603 -20.18 46.79 -14.98
N SER A 604 -20.25 47.01 -13.66
CA SER A 604 -19.83 48.24 -13.01
C SER A 604 -19.02 47.99 -11.73
N HIS A 605 -18.21 48.98 -11.35
CA HIS A 605 -17.45 49.00 -10.11
C HIS A 605 -18.33 49.12 -8.84
N ASP A 606 -19.64 49.34 -8.99
CA ASP A 606 -20.61 49.35 -7.88
C ASP A 606 -21.08 47.95 -7.47
N PHE A 607 -20.36 46.93 -7.94
CA PHE A 607 -20.55 45.51 -7.67
C PHE A 607 -21.78 44.89 -8.34
N LYS A 608 -22.22 45.48 -9.47
CA LYS A 608 -23.42 45.01 -10.16
C LYS A 608 -23.18 44.72 -11.64
N LEU A 609 -23.97 43.77 -12.14
CA LEU A 609 -24.35 43.70 -13.54
C LEU A 609 -25.68 44.45 -13.73
N HIS A 610 -25.72 45.37 -14.67
CA HIS A 610 -26.92 46.13 -15.04
C HIS A 610 -27.52 45.58 -16.34
N ALA A 611 -28.85 45.53 -16.41
CA ALA A 611 -29.58 45.28 -17.64
C ALA A 611 -30.47 46.48 -17.96
N LEU A 612 -30.34 47.02 -19.17
CA LEU A 612 -31.18 48.10 -19.69
C LEU A 612 -31.95 47.64 -20.94
N ASP A 613 -33.05 48.33 -21.25
CA ASP A 613 -33.65 48.27 -22.58
C ASP A 613 -32.93 49.22 -23.56
N SER A 614 -33.29 49.15 -24.85
CA SER A 614 -32.71 49.97 -25.91
C SER A 614 -32.98 51.48 -25.76
N SER A 615 -33.93 51.85 -24.90
CA SER A 615 -34.27 53.23 -24.55
C SER A 615 -33.52 53.74 -23.30
N GLY A 616 -32.66 52.90 -22.70
CA GLY A 616 -31.87 53.25 -21.53
C GLY A 616 -32.59 53.06 -20.19
N ASN A 617 -33.78 52.45 -20.17
CA ASN A 617 -34.47 52.16 -18.92
C ASN A 617 -33.92 50.89 -18.29
N GLN A 618 -33.76 50.89 -16.96
CA GLN A 618 -33.33 49.71 -16.24
C GLN A 618 -34.39 48.61 -16.26
N LYS A 619 -34.04 47.44 -16.80
CA LYS A 619 -34.81 46.20 -16.69
C LYS A 619 -34.61 45.60 -15.30
N TRP A 620 -33.34 45.34 -14.94
CA TRP A 620 -32.96 44.74 -13.66
C TRP A 620 -31.49 45.00 -13.34
N THR A 621 -31.08 44.66 -12.11
CA THR A 621 -29.67 44.64 -11.69
C THR A 621 -29.38 43.38 -10.89
N PHE A 622 -28.21 42.78 -11.07
CA PHE A 622 -27.74 41.65 -10.29
C PHE A 622 -26.56 42.06 -9.41
N ASN A 623 -26.64 41.78 -8.10
CA ASN A 623 -25.57 42.11 -7.15
C ASN A 623 -24.53 40.99 -7.09
N THR A 624 -23.25 41.35 -7.16
CA THR A 624 -22.11 40.47 -6.89
C THR A 624 -21.41 40.89 -5.61
N GLY A 625 -20.45 40.09 -5.14
CA GLY A 625 -19.64 40.40 -3.96
C GLY A 625 -18.47 41.35 -4.23
N GLY A 626 -18.25 41.75 -5.49
CA GLY A 626 -17.08 42.50 -5.91
C GLY A 626 -17.29 43.21 -7.24
N ILE A 627 -16.27 43.92 -7.71
CA ILE A 627 -16.35 44.69 -8.96
C ILE A 627 -16.60 43.78 -10.17
N VAL A 628 -17.51 44.18 -11.06
CA VAL A 628 -17.70 43.53 -12.36
C VAL A 628 -16.88 44.27 -13.42
N ARG A 629 -15.71 43.70 -13.75
CA ARG A 629 -14.79 44.21 -14.79
C ARG A 629 -14.77 43.36 -16.05
N SER A 630 -15.28 42.15 -15.98
CA SER A 630 -15.55 41.29 -17.12
C SER A 630 -16.66 41.91 -17.96
N SER A 631 -16.45 42.04 -19.26
CA SER A 631 -17.56 42.30 -20.18
C SER A 631 -18.48 41.06 -20.18
N PRO A 632 -19.80 41.22 -20.18
CA PRO A 632 -20.72 40.07 -20.26
C PRO A 632 -20.67 39.41 -21.65
N ALA A 633 -20.92 38.12 -21.72
CA ALA A 633 -21.15 37.38 -22.96
C ALA A 633 -22.56 36.74 -22.93
N ILE A 634 -23.22 36.62 -24.09
CA ILE A 634 -24.58 36.08 -24.19
C ILE A 634 -24.54 34.78 -24.98
N GLY A 635 -24.75 33.62 -24.36
CA GLY A 635 -24.77 32.33 -25.04
C GLY A 635 -25.83 32.23 -26.13
N ASP A 636 -25.69 31.23 -27.01
CA ASP A 636 -26.65 31.01 -28.10
C ASP A 636 -28.07 30.62 -27.59
N ASP A 637 -28.15 30.22 -26.32
CA ASP A 637 -29.37 29.95 -25.55
C ASP A 637 -29.93 31.19 -24.81
N GLY A 638 -29.31 32.36 -24.99
CA GLY A 638 -29.69 33.63 -24.33
C GLY A 638 -29.14 33.81 -22.92
N ARG A 639 -28.39 32.85 -22.37
CA ARG A 639 -27.82 32.98 -21.02
C ARG A 639 -26.71 34.02 -20.97
N ILE A 640 -26.58 34.70 -19.84
CA ILE A 640 -25.62 35.80 -19.66
C ILE A 640 -24.50 35.36 -18.73
N TYR A 641 -23.27 35.40 -19.24
CA TYR A 641 -22.06 34.96 -18.54
C TYR A 641 -21.16 36.15 -18.23
N PHE A 642 -20.65 36.25 -17.00
CA PHE A 642 -19.73 37.32 -16.63
C PHE A 642 -18.91 36.99 -15.38
N GLY A 643 -17.67 37.48 -15.34
CA GLY A 643 -16.77 37.40 -14.19
C GLY A 643 -16.90 38.56 -13.21
N SER A 644 -16.55 38.32 -11.94
CA SER A 644 -16.41 39.37 -10.92
C SER A 644 -15.13 39.22 -10.10
N ASN A 645 -14.68 40.33 -9.51
CA ASN A 645 -13.56 40.36 -8.56
C ASN A 645 -13.87 39.64 -7.24
N ASP A 646 -15.09 39.17 -7.02
CA ASP A 646 -15.44 38.25 -5.93
C ASP A 646 -15.03 36.79 -6.18
N LYS A 647 -14.23 36.57 -7.23
CA LYS A 647 -13.65 35.28 -7.65
C LYS A 647 -14.67 34.36 -8.32
N LYS A 648 -15.80 34.87 -8.81
CA LYS A 648 -16.82 34.04 -9.46
C LYS A 648 -17.04 34.36 -10.93
N LEU A 649 -17.35 33.31 -11.68
CA LEU A 649 -18.05 33.37 -12.96
C LEU A 649 -19.54 33.11 -12.68
N TYR A 650 -20.40 33.98 -13.20
CA TYR A 650 -21.84 33.90 -13.05
C TYR A 650 -22.50 33.53 -14.38
N CYS A 651 -23.60 32.79 -14.30
CA CYS A 651 -24.52 32.54 -15.40
C CYS A 651 -25.94 32.93 -14.98
N LEU A 652 -26.56 33.86 -15.69
CA LEU A 652 -27.95 34.30 -15.46
C LEU A 652 -28.84 33.96 -16.65
N ASP A 653 -30.14 33.91 -16.41
CA ASP A 653 -31.15 33.97 -17.47
C ASP A 653 -31.36 35.43 -17.95
N PRO A 654 -32.06 35.66 -19.09
CA PRO A 654 -32.35 37.00 -19.60
C PRO A 654 -33.13 37.91 -18.64
N ASP A 655 -33.85 37.32 -17.68
CA ASP A 655 -34.64 38.02 -16.66
C ASP A 655 -33.82 38.40 -15.42
N GLY A 656 -32.54 38.00 -15.39
CA GLY A 656 -31.58 38.34 -14.35
C GLY A 656 -31.58 37.37 -13.17
N ASN A 657 -32.21 36.21 -13.29
CA ASN A 657 -32.16 35.17 -12.27
C ASN A 657 -30.86 34.38 -12.38
N LEU A 658 -30.27 34.03 -11.23
CA LEU A 658 -29.09 33.19 -11.17
C LEU A 658 -29.43 31.75 -11.56
N ILE A 659 -28.77 31.24 -12.60
CA ILE A 659 -28.82 29.83 -12.97
C ILE A 659 -27.76 29.08 -12.18
N TRP A 660 -26.51 29.50 -12.30
CA TRP A 660 -25.39 28.93 -11.56
C TRP A 660 -24.26 29.96 -11.38
N SER A 661 -23.35 29.67 -10.43
CA SER A 661 -22.09 30.40 -10.30
C SER A 661 -20.95 29.43 -10.05
N PHE A 662 -19.79 29.66 -10.66
CA PHE A 662 -18.57 28.90 -10.44
C PHE A 662 -17.54 29.75 -9.69
N THR A 663 -16.93 29.19 -8.66
CA THR A 663 -15.90 29.89 -7.87
C THR A 663 -14.50 29.53 -8.39
N CYS A 664 -13.82 30.53 -8.94
CA CYS A 664 -12.41 30.48 -9.33
C CYS A 664 -11.50 30.66 -8.10
N GLY A 665 -10.17 30.52 -8.27
CA GLY A 665 -9.23 30.73 -7.17
C GLY A 665 -9.02 32.22 -6.87
N GLU A 666 -9.02 33.06 -7.91
CA GLU A 666 -8.76 34.51 -7.82
C GLU A 666 -9.72 35.33 -8.71
N GLU A 667 -9.52 36.65 -8.75
CA GLU A 667 -10.43 37.57 -9.43
C GLU A 667 -10.68 37.19 -10.90
N VAL A 668 -11.94 37.30 -11.35
CA VAL A 668 -12.33 37.02 -12.74
C VAL A 668 -12.53 38.34 -13.48
N ARG A 669 -11.44 38.87 -14.03
CA ARG A 669 -11.44 40.10 -14.84
C ARG A 669 -11.54 39.83 -16.34
N SER A 670 -11.10 38.65 -16.76
CA SER A 670 -11.29 38.14 -18.12
C SER A 670 -12.78 38.12 -18.46
N SER A 671 -13.11 38.56 -19.67
CA SER A 671 -14.45 38.32 -20.23
C SER A 671 -14.56 36.84 -20.64
N PRO A 672 -15.70 36.17 -20.43
CA PRO A 672 -15.89 34.79 -20.85
C PRO A 672 -16.00 34.66 -22.37
N ALA A 673 -15.44 33.59 -22.92
CA ALA A 673 -15.61 33.18 -24.31
C ALA A 673 -16.33 31.83 -24.38
N ILE A 674 -17.36 31.72 -25.19
CA ILE A 674 -18.27 30.59 -25.32
C ILE A 674 -18.04 29.92 -26.69
N ALA A 675 -17.62 28.66 -26.67
CA ALA A 675 -17.46 27.85 -27.87
C ALA A 675 -18.80 27.42 -28.48
N ALA A 676 -18.74 26.88 -29.70
CA ALA A 676 -19.91 26.38 -30.43
C ALA A 676 -20.66 25.25 -29.71
N ASP A 677 -19.94 24.46 -28.91
CA ASP A 677 -20.48 23.39 -28.08
C ASP A 677 -21.00 23.88 -26.72
N GLY A 678 -20.99 25.20 -26.49
CA GLY A 678 -21.38 25.84 -25.25
C GLY A 678 -20.30 25.83 -24.15
N THR A 679 -19.09 25.30 -24.40
CA THR A 679 -17.99 25.36 -23.42
C THR A 679 -17.61 26.81 -23.14
N ILE A 680 -17.53 27.20 -21.86
CA ILE A 680 -17.18 28.55 -21.43
C ILE A 680 -15.72 28.60 -20.96
N TYR A 681 -14.91 29.45 -21.59
CA TYR A 681 -13.53 29.72 -21.24
C TYR A 681 -13.41 31.06 -20.53
N VAL A 682 -12.70 31.09 -19.40
CA VAL A 682 -12.47 32.33 -18.66
C VAL A 682 -11.13 32.29 -17.91
N GLY A 683 -10.40 33.40 -17.98
CA GLY A 683 -9.20 33.62 -17.18
C GLY A 683 -9.53 34.00 -15.74
N SER A 684 -8.81 33.39 -14.79
CA SER A 684 -8.73 33.84 -13.41
C SER A 684 -7.34 34.41 -13.15
N GLY A 685 -7.31 35.56 -12.48
CA GLY A 685 -6.14 36.43 -12.41
C GLY A 685 -4.96 35.77 -11.70
N LYS A 686 -4.82 36.03 -10.39
CA LYS A 686 -3.58 35.72 -9.65
C LYS A 686 -3.33 34.22 -9.38
N ASP A 687 -4.28 33.36 -9.70
CA ASP A 687 -4.10 31.91 -9.66
C ASP A 687 -3.56 31.34 -10.98
N ASN A 688 -3.36 32.20 -11.99
CA ASN A 688 -2.79 31.91 -13.30
C ASN A 688 -3.61 30.92 -14.12
N GLN A 689 -4.91 30.77 -13.85
CA GLN A 689 -5.74 29.73 -14.47
C GLN A 689 -6.54 30.26 -15.65
N LEU A 690 -6.46 29.58 -16.79
CA LEU A 690 -7.55 29.51 -17.77
C LEU A 690 -8.48 28.37 -17.35
N ASN A 691 -9.75 28.66 -17.12
CA ASN A 691 -10.76 27.70 -16.73
C ASN A 691 -11.68 27.42 -17.92
N ALA A 692 -11.98 26.14 -18.19
CA ALA A 692 -13.01 25.72 -19.12
C ALA A 692 -14.16 25.07 -18.35
N LEU A 693 -15.39 25.48 -18.62
CA LEU A 693 -16.60 25.00 -17.95
C LEU A 693 -17.59 24.45 -18.97
N ASN A 694 -18.35 23.44 -18.58
CA ASN A 694 -19.50 22.96 -19.33
C ASN A 694 -20.66 23.98 -19.24
N PRO A 695 -21.65 23.92 -20.15
CA PRO A 695 -22.82 24.83 -20.13
C PRO A 695 -23.62 24.84 -18.81
N ASP A 696 -23.54 23.76 -18.03
CA ASP A 696 -24.17 23.60 -16.72
C ASP A 696 -23.38 24.23 -15.56
N GLY A 697 -22.21 24.81 -15.84
CA GLY A 697 -21.32 25.45 -14.86
C GLY A 697 -20.36 24.50 -14.15
N THR A 698 -20.34 23.21 -14.51
CA THR A 698 -19.34 22.27 -14.00
C THR A 698 -17.99 22.50 -14.68
N LEU A 699 -16.91 22.29 -13.92
CA LEU A 699 -15.55 22.45 -14.44
C LEU A 699 -15.24 21.33 -15.44
N LYS A 700 -14.85 21.70 -16.66
CA LYS A 700 -14.36 20.79 -17.70
C LYS A 700 -12.87 20.52 -17.53
N TRP A 701 -12.05 21.58 -17.44
CA TRP A 701 -10.61 21.51 -17.17
C TRP A 701 -10.03 22.86 -16.75
N LYS A 702 -8.78 22.86 -16.27
CA LYS A 702 -7.97 24.06 -16.00
C LYS A 702 -6.62 23.98 -16.68
N TYR A 703 -6.13 25.13 -17.13
CA TYR A 703 -4.81 25.29 -17.71
C TYR A 703 -4.05 26.39 -16.95
N ASN A 704 -2.85 26.07 -16.46
CA ASN A 704 -1.99 27.03 -15.78
C ASN A 704 -1.11 27.77 -16.80
N ALA A 705 -1.36 29.06 -16.97
CA ALA A 705 -0.62 29.93 -17.90
C ALA A 705 0.70 30.45 -17.32
N GLY A 706 1.03 30.20 -16.04
CA GLY A 706 2.27 30.67 -15.42
C GLY A 706 2.24 32.14 -14.94
N GLY A 707 1.51 33.01 -15.64
CA GLY A 707 1.23 34.41 -15.26
C GLY A 707 -0.26 34.70 -15.07
N TRP A 708 -0.61 35.92 -14.66
CA TRP A 708 -2.01 36.29 -14.41
C TRP A 708 -2.82 36.26 -15.69
N VAL A 709 -3.96 35.57 -15.68
CA VAL A 709 -4.83 35.45 -16.86
C VAL A 709 -5.97 36.46 -16.77
N ARG A 710 -5.65 37.70 -17.12
CA ARG A 710 -6.62 38.81 -17.15
C ARG A 710 -7.12 39.17 -18.55
N SER A 711 -6.38 38.77 -19.59
CA SER A 711 -6.83 38.91 -20.97
C SER A 711 -8.03 37.98 -21.21
N SER A 712 -8.93 38.39 -22.11
CA SER A 712 -10.07 37.54 -22.47
C SER A 712 -9.62 36.50 -23.50
N PRO A 713 -10.01 35.21 -23.38
CA PRO A 713 -9.64 34.18 -24.34
C PRO A 713 -10.31 34.42 -25.70
N ALA A 714 -9.62 34.10 -26.80
CA ALA A 714 -10.20 34.06 -28.14
C ALA A 714 -10.22 32.62 -28.68
N ILE A 715 -11.31 32.23 -29.33
CA ILE A 715 -11.52 30.83 -29.79
C ILE A 715 -11.49 30.77 -31.31
N ALA A 716 -10.53 30.02 -31.84
CA ALA A 716 -10.41 29.74 -33.27
C ALA A 716 -11.54 28.80 -33.75
N PRO A 717 -11.83 28.76 -35.07
CA PRO A 717 -12.82 27.84 -35.63
C PRO A 717 -12.54 26.36 -35.36
N ASP A 718 -11.28 25.97 -35.18
CA ASP A 718 -10.87 24.60 -34.80
C ASP A 718 -10.98 24.32 -33.29
N GLY A 719 -11.46 25.30 -32.52
CA GLY A 719 -11.59 25.24 -31.07
C GLY A 719 -10.33 25.60 -30.28
N THR A 720 -9.22 25.94 -30.95
CA THR A 720 -8.01 26.42 -30.24
C THR A 720 -8.31 27.70 -29.47
N VAL A 721 -7.96 27.73 -28.20
CA VAL A 721 -8.12 28.87 -27.30
C VAL A 721 -6.80 29.63 -27.20
N TYR A 722 -6.82 30.91 -27.54
CA TYR A 722 -5.69 31.82 -27.38
C TYR A 722 -5.92 32.72 -26.17
N VAL A 723 -4.94 32.81 -25.28
CA VAL A 723 -5.02 33.67 -24.10
C VAL A 723 -3.65 34.25 -23.75
N GLY A 724 -3.59 35.55 -23.48
CA GLY A 724 -2.38 36.24 -23.01
C GLY A 724 -2.28 36.22 -21.48
N SER A 725 -1.05 36.22 -20.96
CA SER A 725 -0.79 36.29 -19.53
C SER A 725 0.09 37.49 -19.15
N SER A 726 0.10 37.85 -17.87
CA SER A 726 0.92 38.96 -17.36
C SER A 726 2.42 38.70 -17.39
N ASP A 727 2.87 37.47 -17.69
CA ASP A 727 4.30 37.16 -17.85
C ASP A 727 4.83 37.44 -19.27
N GLY A 728 3.97 37.99 -20.14
CA GLY A 728 4.30 38.29 -21.52
C GLY A 728 4.14 37.09 -22.45
N THR A 729 3.40 36.06 -22.04
CA THR A 729 3.20 34.86 -22.86
C THR A 729 1.78 34.78 -23.43
N LEU A 730 1.68 34.60 -24.74
CA LEU A 730 0.48 34.13 -25.43
C LEU A 730 0.48 32.61 -25.43
N HIS A 731 -0.61 32.01 -24.96
CA HIS A 731 -0.80 30.57 -24.91
C HIS A 731 -1.84 30.15 -25.95
N ALA A 732 -1.52 29.13 -26.73
CA ALA A 732 -2.47 28.41 -27.57
C ALA A 732 -2.79 27.06 -26.90
N VAL A 733 -4.06 26.83 -26.58
CA VAL A 733 -4.53 25.66 -25.83
C VAL A 733 -5.61 24.94 -26.64
N SER A 734 -5.58 23.61 -26.69
CA SER A 734 -6.59 22.82 -27.38
C SER A 734 -7.94 22.84 -26.65
N PRO A 735 -9.05 22.45 -27.30
CA PRO A 735 -10.36 22.30 -26.64
C PRO A 735 -10.35 21.37 -25.42
N GLU A 736 -9.39 20.44 -25.36
CA GLU A 736 -9.18 19.47 -24.29
C GLU A 736 -8.26 20.00 -23.16
N GLY A 737 -7.79 21.24 -23.26
CA GLY A 737 -6.94 21.86 -22.24
C GLY A 737 -5.44 21.59 -22.40
N VAL A 738 -5.00 21.12 -23.57
CA VAL A 738 -3.59 20.79 -23.83
C VAL A 738 -2.88 21.96 -24.52
N MET A 739 -1.74 22.39 -23.99
CA MET A 739 -0.90 23.41 -24.64
C MET A 739 -0.46 22.96 -26.03
N LYS A 740 -0.80 23.73 -27.07
CA LYS A 740 -0.31 23.54 -28.44
C LYS A 740 1.04 24.21 -28.63
N TRP A 741 1.13 25.49 -28.29
CA TRP A 741 2.36 26.29 -28.36
C TRP A 741 2.24 27.55 -27.50
N THR A 742 3.36 28.23 -27.27
CA THR A 742 3.43 29.53 -26.60
C THR A 742 4.27 30.52 -27.41
N TYR A 743 4.00 31.81 -27.25
CA TYR A 743 4.75 32.91 -27.85
C TYR A 743 5.02 33.99 -26.80
N SER A 744 6.26 34.43 -26.65
CA SER A 744 6.64 35.42 -25.63
C SER A 744 6.97 36.79 -26.23
N THR A 745 6.43 37.85 -25.63
CA THR A 745 6.76 39.26 -25.85
C THR A 745 7.78 39.73 -24.82
N ALA A 746 8.28 40.96 -24.96
CA ALA A 746 9.27 41.49 -24.00
C ALA A 746 8.64 42.04 -22.71
N ASP A 747 7.32 42.23 -22.70
CA ASP A 747 6.51 42.65 -21.54
C ASP A 747 5.12 42.01 -21.59
N TYR A 748 4.24 42.33 -20.64
CA TYR A 748 2.97 41.65 -20.39
C TYR A 748 1.97 41.62 -21.57
N ILE A 749 1.02 40.66 -21.50
CA ILE A 749 -0.17 40.56 -22.35
C ILE A 749 -1.39 40.37 -21.42
N GLU A 750 -1.72 41.38 -20.60
CA GLU A 750 -2.77 41.25 -19.57
C GLU A 750 -4.06 42.05 -19.80
N ASN A 751 -3.99 43.21 -20.47
CA ASN A 751 -5.15 44.11 -20.65
C ASN A 751 -5.71 44.09 -22.08
N CYS A 752 -4.99 43.48 -23.01
CA CYS A 752 -5.42 43.29 -24.39
C CYS A 752 -5.77 41.80 -24.65
N SER A 753 -6.86 41.58 -25.38
CA SER A 753 -7.32 40.24 -25.75
C SER A 753 -6.82 39.90 -27.16
N PRO A 754 -6.43 38.64 -27.44
CA PRO A 754 -6.04 38.24 -28.78
C PRO A 754 -7.18 38.41 -29.80
N ALA A 755 -6.84 38.79 -31.03
CA ALA A 755 -7.78 38.86 -32.15
C ALA A 755 -7.39 37.87 -33.25
N ILE A 756 -8.36 37.20 -33.86
CA ILE A 756 -8.13 36.19 -34.90
C ILE A 756 -8.61 36.71 -36.25
N GLY A 757 -7.69 36.80 -37.22
CA GLY A 757 -7.97 37.18 -38.60
C GLY A 757 -8.81 36.14 -39.35
N ALA A 758 -9.44 36.55 -40.45
CA ALA A 758 -10.14 35.61 -41.34
C ALA A 758 -9.21 34.56 -41.97
N ASP A 759 -7.91 34.86 -42.05
CA ASP A 759 -6.84 33.96 -42.47
C ASP A 759 -6.28 33.08 -41.34
N GLY A 760 -6.87 33.17 -40.14
CA GLY A 760 -6.47 32.43 -38.94
C GLY A 760 -5.30 33.03 -38.17
N ARG A 761 -4.67 34.11 -38.65
CA ARG A 761 -3.55 34.75 -37.94
C ARG A 761 -4.01 35.34 -36.61
N VAL A 762 -3.13 35.25 -35.61
CA VAL A 762 -3.41 35.77 -34.27
C VAL A 762 -2.69 37.10 -34.09
N TYR A 763 -3.42 38.10 -33.59
CA TYR A 763 -2.91 39.44 -33.34
C TYR A 763 -3.03 39.79 -31.87
N ILE A 764 -1.96 40.30 -31.27
CA ILE A 764 -1.93 40.72 -29.86
C ILE A 764 -1.22 42.06 -29.73
N GLY A 765 -1.72 42.91 -28.82
CA GLY A 765 -0.93 43.99 -28.25
C GLY A 765 -0.06 43.47 -27.10
N SER A 766 0.92 44.26 -26.68
CA SER A 766 1.72 43.99 -25.48
C SER A 766 2.20 45.31 -24.87
N GLY A 767 2.59 45.26 -23.59
CA GLY A 767 3.31 46.33 -22.91
C GLY A 767 4.73 46.56 -23.44
N ASP A 768 5.18 45.83 -24.47
CA ASP A 768 6.48 46.06 -25.11
C ASP A 768 6.43 47.07 -26.28
N ASP A 769 5.42 47.94 -26.27
CA ASP A 769 5.12 48.94 -27.29
C ASP A 769 4.86 48.36 -28.70
N LYS A 770 4.37 47.12 -28.82
CA LYS A 770 4.17 46.48 -30.13
C LYS A 770 2.85 45.74 -30.29
N LEU A 771 2.39 45.75 -31.54
CA LEU A 771 1.41 44.84 -32.09
C LEU A 771 2.13 43.68 -32.75
N HIS A 772 1.80 42.45 -32.37
CA HIS A 772 2.39 41.24 -32.92
C HIS A 772 1.39 40.50 -33.81
N CYS A 773 1.88 39.93 -34.90
CA CYS A 773 1.14 38.98 -35.73
C CYS A 773 1.83 37.62 -35.65
N ILE A 774 1.09 36.59 -35.28
CA ILE A 774 1.58 35.25 -35.00
C ILE A 774 0.94 34.25 -35.98
N ASP A 775 1.76 33.32 -36.44
CA ASP A 775 1.33 32.17 -37.23
C ASP A 775 0.61 31.16 -36.31
N PRO A 776 -0.68 30.86 -36.55
CA PRO A 776 -1.48 29.99 -35.68
C PRO A 776 -1.00 28.53 -35.70
N LEU A 777 -0.30 28.11 -36.76
CA LEU A 777 0.17 26.74 -36.92
C LEU A 777 1.48 26.50 -36.17
N THR A 778 2.37 27.49 -36.17
CA THR A 778 3.73 27.33 -35.64
C THR A 778 3.99 28.10 -34.35
N GLY A 779 3.14 29.06 -33.99
CA GLY A 779 3.33 29.94 -32.83
C GLY A 779 4.43 30.98 -33.03
N ASN A 780 4.98 31.14 -34.24
CA ASN A 780 6.05 32.08 -34.53
C ASN A 780 5.53 33.45 -34.96
N ALA A 781 6.27 34.51 -34.65
CA ALA A 781 6.00 35.84 -35.18
C ALA A 781 6.15 35.87 -36.71
N ILE A 782 5.13 36.41 -37.37
CA ILE A 782 5.15 36.76 -38.79
C ILE A 782 5.72 38.16 -38.95
N TRP A 783 5.22 39.12 -38.17
CA TRP A 783 5.70 40.49 -38.13
C TRP A 783 5.35 41.15 -36.79
N THR A 784 6.02 42.27 -36.49
CA THR A 784 5.70 43.17 -35.38
C THR A 784 5.61 44.61 -35.87
N TYR A 785 4.72 45.40 -35.27
CA TYR A 785 4.55 46.82 -35.54
C TYR A 785 4.72 47.61 -34.25
N ALA A 786 5.68 48.53 -34.21
CA ALA A 786 5.96 49.34 -33.02
C ALA A 786 5.05 50.57 -32.93
N THR A 787 4.46 50.77 -31.75
CA THR A 787 3.84 52.01 -31.29
C THR A 787 4.85 52.81 -30.47
N GLY A 788 4.43 53.94 -29.90
CA GLY A 788 5.27 54.76 -29.01
C GLY A 788 5.00 54.56 -27.52
N GLY A 789 4.20 53.55 -27.18
CA GLY A 789 3.68 53.24 -25.84
C GLY A 789 2.89 51.94 -25.86
N ASP A 790 2.59 51.42 -24.68
CA ASP A 790 1.90 50.16 -24.42
C ASP A 790 0.62 49.99 -25.25
N ILE A 791 0.34 48.75 -25.66
CA ILE A 791 -0.90 48.39 -26.34
C ILE A 791 -1.79 47.58 -25.39
N ASP A 792 -2.52 48.32 -24.55
CA ASP A 792 -3.57 47.79 -23.65
C ASP A 792 -4.95 47.69 -24.32
N SER A 793 -5.01 48.03 -25.61
CA SER A 793 -6.21 47.96 -26.44
C SER A 793 -6.25 46.65 -27.22
N SER A 794 -7.39 45.93 -27.18
CA SER A 794 -7.57 44.72 -27.99
C SER A 794 -7.68 45.10 -29.47
N PRO A 795 -6.96 44.44 -30.40
CA PRO A 795 -7.02 44.79 -31.82
C PRO A 795 -8.40 44.56 -32.43
N ALA A 796 -8.87 45.48 -33.27
CA ALA A 796 -10.03 45.28 -34.14
C ALA A 796 -9.60 45.07 -35.59
N ILE A 797 -10.27 44.19 -36.32
CA ILE A 797 -9.89 43.78 -37.68
C ILE A 797 -11.04 44.07 -38.63
N ASP A 798 -10.83 44.90 -39.65
CA ASP A 798 -11.84 45.09 -40.70
C ASP A 798 -11.83 43.97 -41.75
N SER A 799 -12.82 43.96 -42.66
CA SER A 799 -12.92 42.92 -43.69
C SER A 799 -11.82 42.96 -44.75
N SER A 800 -11.03 44.04 -44.80
CA SER A 800 -9.80 44.11 -45.61
C SER A 800 -8.57 43.53 -44.88
N GLY A 801 -8.73 43.17 -43.60
CA GLY A 801 -7.64 42.75 -42.72
C GLY A 801 -6.83 43.90 -42.12
N THR A 802 -7.31 45.15 -42.23
CA THR A 802 -6.67 46.27 -41.53
C THR A 802 -6.95 46.15 -40.04
N LEU A 803 -5.90 46.29 -39.23
CA LEU A 803 -5.94 46.24 -37.78
C LEU A 803 -6.03 47.65 -37.22
N TYR A 804 -6.84 47.84 -36.18
CA TYR A 804 -6.95 49.08 -35.42
C TYR A 804 -6.61 48.80 -33.97
N VAL A 805 -5.66 49.55 -33.41
CA VAL A 805 -5.21 49.41 -32.01
C VAL A 805 -5.01 50.79 -31.40
N GLY A 806 -5.49 50.98 -30.18
CA GLY A 806 -5.12 52.12 -29.35
C GLY A 806 -3.80 51.91 -28.63
N SER A 807 -3.08 52.99 -28.30
CA SER A 807 -1.82 52.92 -27.57
C SER A 807 -1.68 54.08 -26.58
N ASP A 808 -0.83 53.85 -25.57
CA ASP A 808 -0.44 54.83 -24.56
C ASP A 808 0.34 56.03 -25.13
N ASP A 809 0.75 55.97 -26.40
CA ASP A 809 1.33 57.09 -27.15
C ASP A 809 0.30 58.16 -27.62
N PHE A 810 -0.93 58.06 -27.12
CA PHE A 810 -2.08 58.93 -27.38
C PHE A 810 -2.59 58.84 -28.81
N LYS A 811 -2.48 57.65 -29.42
CA LYS A 811 -2.96 57.44 -30.80
C LYS A 811 -3.79 56.19 -30.96
N LEU A 812 -4.72 56.28 -31.90
CA LEU A 812 -5.24 55.13 -32.62
C LEU A 812 -4.32 54.86 -33.82
N HIS A 813 -3.83 53.63 -33.96
CA HIS A 813 -3.06 53.17 -35.11
C HIS A 813 -3.93 52.28 -36.00
N ALA A 814 -3.94 52.56 -37.30
CA ALA A 814 -4.40 51.63 -38.31
C ALA A 814 -3.19 50.96 -38.98
N VAL A 815 -3.17 49.64 -39.05
CA VAL A 815 -2.05 48.82 -39.52
C VAL A 815 -2.54 47.88 -40.61
N ASN A 816 -1.83 47.85 -41.74
CA ASN A 816 -2.15 46.94 -42.84
C ASN A 816 -1.90 45.47 -42.44
N PRO A 817 -2.56 44.49 -43.09
CA PRO A 817 -2.38 43.06 -42.81
C PRO A 817 -0.92 42.55 -42.93
N ASN A 818 -0.07 43.30 -43.64
CA ASN A 818 1.36 43.00 -43.81
C ASN A 818 2.26 43.64 -42.73
N GLY A 819 1.68 44.24 -41.69
CA GLY A 819 2.41 44.86 -40.57
C GLY A 819 2.92 46.27 -40.82
N THR A 820 2.56 46.91 -41.94
CA THR A 820 2.95 48.30 -42.23
C THR A 820 1.90 49.28 -41.71
N GLY A 821 2.33 50.42 -41.18
CA GLY A 821 1.40 51.48 -40.74
C GLY A 821 0.57 52.03 -41.91
N LYS A 822 -0.75 52.13 -41.71
CA LYS A 822 -1.71 52.68 -42.69
C LYS A 822 -1.96 54.16 -42.43
N TRP A 823 -2.35 54.50 -41.20
CA TRP A 823 -2.50 55.88 -40.71
C TRP A 823 -2.59 55.89 -39.19
N THR A 824 -2.48 57.06 -38.57
CA THR A 824 -2.68 57.26 -37.12
C THR A 824 -3.58 58.46 -36.85
N TYR A 825 -4.32 58.44 -35.75
CA TYR A 825 -5.08 59.59 -35.24
C TYR A 825 -4.65 59.91 -33.80
N THR A 826 -4.35 61.17 -33.50
CA THR A 826 -3.85 61.60 -32.18
C THR A 826 -4.97 62.19 -31.33
N THR A 827 -5.07 61.74 -30.09
CA THR A 827 -6.01 62.19 -29.05
C THR A 827 -5.30 63.06 -28.01
N GLY A 828 -6.06 63.56 -27.02
CA GLY A 828 -5.52 64.36 -25.93
C GLY A 828 -4.85 63.56 -24.82
N ALA A 829 -5.09 62.25 -24.77
CA ALA A 829 -4.51 61.30 -23.85
C ALA A 829 -4.52 59.88 -24.46
N LEU A 830 -4.09 58.89 -23.68
CA LEU A 830 -3.99 57.49 -24.04
C LEU A 830 -5.30 56.86 -24.53
N VAL A 831 -5.17 55.91 -25.47
CA VAL A 831 -6.26 55.19 -26.13
C VAL A 831 -6.26 53.74 -25.66
N ASP A 832 -6.93 53.46 -24.54
CA ASP A 832 -6.98 52.11 -23.93
C ASP A 832 -8.25 51.33 -24.26
N SER A 833 -9.26 51.96 -24.85
CA SER A 833 -10.44 51.23 -25.32
C SER A 833 -10.09 50.40 -26.55
N ALA A 834 -10.62 49.20 -26.67
CA ALA A 834 -10.61 48.50 -27.96
C ALA A 834 -11.44 49.29 -28.99
N PRO A 835 -10.90 49.60 -30.18
CA PRO A 835 -11.67 50.25 -31.22
C PRO A 835 -12.79 49.33 -31.75
N LEU A 836 -13.87 49.93 -32.20
CA LEU A 836 -14.96 49.27 -32.92
C LEU A 836 -14.91 49.70 -34.38
N VAL A 837 -14.79 48.76 -35.30
CA VAL A 837 -15.06 49.02 -36.72
C VAL A 837 -16.56 48.89 -36.92
N GLY A 838 -17.22 50.02 -37.13
CA GLY A 838 -18.62 50.07 -37.44
C GLY A 838 -18.89 49.68 -38.88
N GLU A 839 -20.05 49.09 -39.11
CA GLU A 839 -20.58 48.65 -40.40
C GLU A 839 -20.97 49.82 -41.33
N ASP A 840 -21.06 51.03 -40.77
CA ASP A 840 -21.03 52.26 -41.55
C ASP A 840 -19.63 52.57 -42.14
N GLY A 841 -18.65 51.68 -41.92
CA GLY A 841 -17.27 51.79 -42.39
C GLY A 841 -16.43 52.77 -41.57
N LYS A 842 -16.92 53.22 -40.41
CA LYS A 842 -16.22 54.15 -39.52
C LYS A 842 -15.58 53.39 -38.36
N VAL A 843 -14.64 54.03 -37.67
CA VAL A 843 -13.99 53.47 -36.48
C VAL A 843 -14.32 54.33 -35.26
N TYR A 844 -14.80 53.67 -34.21
CA TYR A 844 -15.21 54.27 -32.95
C TYR A 844 -14.27 53.85 -31.82
N PHE A 845 -13.84 54.79 -30.99
CA PHE A 845 -12.98 54.46 -29.84
C PHE A 845 -13.03 55.55 -28.77
N GLY A 846 -12.85 55.14 -27.52
CA GLY A 846 -12.72 56.02 -26.37
C GLY A 846 -11.26 56.44 -26.13
N SER A 847 -11.10 57.59 -25.49
CA SER A 847 -9.82 58.09 -25.02
C SER A 847 -9.92 58.47 -23.54
N SER A 848 -8.80 58.40 -22.83
CA SER A 848 -8.72 58.92 -21.46
C SER A 848 -8.73 60.46 -21.41
N ASP A 849 -8.78 61.16 -22.54
CA ASP A 849 -9.15 62.59 -22.56
C ASP A 849 -10.66 62.81 -22.29
N GLY A 850 -11.41 61.70 -22.25
CA GLY A 850 -12.82 61.66 -21.91
C GLY A 850 -13.76 61.84 -23.09
N SER A 851 -13.28 61.62 -24.31
CA SER A 851 -14.08 61.72 -25.54
C SER A 851 -14.20 60.37 -26.25
N LEU A 852 -15.39 60.12 -26.81
CA LEU A 852 -15.60 59.09 -27.83
C LEU A 852 -15.31 59.72 -29.18
N TYR A 853 -14.48 59.08 -29.99
CA TYR A 853 -14.12 59.52 -31.33
C TYR A 853 -14.76 58.62 -32.39
N CYS A 854 -15.18 59.22 -33.50
CA CYS A 854 -15.62 58.53 -34.71
C CYS A 854 -14.74 58.98 -35.90
N ILE A 855 -14.04 58.05 -36.53
CA ILE A 855 -13.13 58.28 -37.65
C ILE A 855 -13.74 57.69 -38.92
N GLY A 856 -13.81 58.48 -39.98
CA GLY A 856 -14.34 58.11 -41.28
C GLY A 856 -14.89 59.30 -42.05
N SER A 857 -15.15 59.14 -43.34
CA SER A 857 -15.86 60.15 -44.12
C SER A 857 -17.35 60.16 -43.75
N ASN A 858 -17.93 61.36 -43.65
CA ASN A 858 -19.38 61.53 -43.52
C ASN A 858 -20.12 61.28 -44.83
#